data_AF-A0A9W7FZK7-F1
#
_entry.id   AF-A0A9W7FZK7-F1
#
_cell.length_a   1.000
_cell.length_b   1.000
_cell.length_c   1.000
_cell.angle_alpha   90.00
_cell.angle_beta   90.00
_cell.angle_gamma   90.00
#
_symmetry.space_group_name_H-M   'P 1'
#
loop_
_entity.id
_entity.type
_entity.pdbx_description
1 polymer ?
#
loop_
_entity_poly.entity_id
_entity_poly.type
_entity_poly.pdbx_seq_one_letter_code
_entity_poly.pdbx_strand_id
1 'polypeptide(L)'
;MAPSNILSDLAKGIPLPPPPHPGRDGAVPHAPKRPVSLSPEDFKLAVQNSLRYFPVEYHEMLVPEFIEELRTLGHIYMMRFRPTGYAMKAYPLSEYPAKCQQAACIQLMIMNNLDPAVAQFPNELITYGGNGSVFSNWAQYHLVMKYLSEMSDEQTLAMYSGHPMGLFPSHPDAPRVIVTNGMVIPNYSSKEMYEKMYAQGVTQYGQMTAGSYCYIGPQGIVHGTTITVLNAARKFLGKEDLGGVVFLSAGLGGMSGAQPKAATISGCVGLIADVDINALKKRHAQGWVNEMVFDVKECVERVKKAKRNKEVISIGYHGNVVDLWEAFAEEEENVVDLGSDQTSLHNPYLGGYYPVGLTFEESRIMMKEDPPKYKEYVQESLRRQVLAINKLTEKKNMYFFDYGNAFLVEAFRAGAEIMQDDSGRGVEDGGKFRYESYVQAIMGDVFSLGFGPFRWVCCSGDPKDLEMTDKIAASVFEELMKTCNEKAKQQYLDNLKWIREAMANKLVVGSEARILYSNCEGRTRLALEFNKAVRDGRLSDCVVLSRDHHDVSGTDSPYRETSNVTDGSMFTADMAIQNVIGDAARGATWVSIHNGGGCGWGEVMNGGFGHVLDGSEAAEKRCKNFLPWDVCNGVSRRSWAGNDNAIMQIQEEMKREERLRVTIPTFASDELLERMCKEHAVEYDMVFKGCNVATMKRGSETPYGMVEDAVIGIREGKIAFVGGAQGEEGKRIVECSSNVKDLGGALVTPGLIDCHTHVIYGGDRSLEWEMKLAGASYEEVAKAGGGIINTVSNTRAATVDDLFEGGRKRVAAILSEGVTTMEIKSGYGLEYEAERKMLLAAAKVQKEFKVKVEKTFLGAHAVPNEYKGRSGEYMDTCVEMLQKLREEGLVDCCDCFTESIGFSVEETEKLFGRAKEMGVKIRLHGDQLNNYGCGELTKKFKCLSIDHCEYSGEKAIKAMAEGGQVAVLLPASNYFIKETKLPEVGMMRDMGVDIAVATNCNPGSGPCCSILLVLNMACTRFGMTPEEALRGVTVNAAKALGKEDEIGSVEVGKAADLCVWDAQRPSELSYYMGLNLLKECYVDGCKRE
;
A
#
# COMPACT_ATOMS: atom_id res chain seq x y z
N MET A 1 -21.10 67.77 14.28
CA MET A 1 -20.26 66.82 15.06
C MET A 1 -19.52 65.97 14.04
N ALA A 2 -18.19 65.92 14.08
CA ALA A 2 -17.43 65.01 13.22
C ALA A 2 -17.86 63.57 13.55
N PRO A 3 -18.08 62.69 12.55
CA PRO A 3 -18.40 61.31 12.83
C PRO A 3 -17.26 60.70 13.66
N SER A 4 -17.58 60.18 14.84
CA SER A 4 -16.62 59.44 15.66
C SER A 4 -16.20 58.20 14.86
N ASN A 5 -14.97 58.16 14.35
CA ASN A 5 -14.48 56.97 13.66
C ASN A 5 -14.31 55.84 14.69
N ILE A 6 -15.31 54.96 14.73
CA ILE A 6 -15.43 53.82 15.66
C ILE A 6 -14.24 52.86 15.54
N LEU A 7 -13.55 52.83 14.40
CA LEU A 7 -12.39 51.97 14.12
C LEU A 7 -11.04 52.69 14.24
N SER A 8 -10.99 53.94 14.70
CA SER A 8 -9.72 54.67 14.89
C SER A 8 -8.75 53.96 15.84
N ASP A 9 -9.25 53.09 16.73
CA ASP A 9 -8.44 52.26 17.62
C ASP A 9 -7.55 51.24 16.88
N LEU A 10 -7.92 50.83 15.66
CA LEU A 10 -7.13 49.89 14.85
C LEU A 10 -5.71 50.41 14.55
N ALA A 11 -5.53 51.73 14.50
CA ALA A 11 -4.24 52.35 14.22
C ALA A 11 -3.31 52.44 15.44
N LYS A 12 -3.79 52.14 16.66
CA LYS A 12 -3.03 52.36 17.89
C LYS A 12 -2.04 51.24 18.22
N GLY A 13 -2.24 50.05 17.67
CA GLY A 13 -1.47 48.86 18.04
C GLY A 13 -1.88 48.32 19.39
N ILE A 14 -0.96 47.63 20.08
CA ILE A 14 -1.24 47.00 21.38
C ILE A 14 -1.63 48.09 22.40
N PRO A 15 -2.82 48.00 23.03
CA PRO A 15 -3.27 49.01 23.99
C PRO A 15 -2.38 48.99 25.24
N LEU A 16 -1.70 50.11 25.48
CA LEU A 16 -0.84 50.34 26.64
C LEU A 16 -1.24 51.63 27.37
N PRO A 17 -1.33 51.65 28.72
CA PRO A 17 -1.13 50.51 29.63
C PRO A 17 -2.15 49.36 29.38
N PRO A 18 -1.81 48.09 29.70
CA PRO A 18 -2.68 46.94 29.42
C PRO A 18 -4.11 47.15 29.95
N PRO A 19 -5.15 46.89 29.15
CA PRO A 19 -6.53 47.11 29.55
C PRO A 19 -6.97 46.10 30.62
N PRO A 20 -8.10 46.33 31.32
CA PRO A 20 -8.72 45.31 32.18
C PRO A 20 -9.00 44.02 31.40
N HIS A 21 -8.80 42.87 32.04
CA HIS A 21 -9.10 41.58 31.41
C HIS A 21 -10.61 41.44 31.17
N PRO A 22 -11.09 41.18 29.93
CA PRO A 22 -12.51 41.23 29.59
C PRO A 22 -13.31 40.04 30.13
N GLY A 23 -12.63 39.03 30.68
CA GLY A 23 -13.25 37.78 31.13
C GLY A 23 -13.61 36.87 29.96
N ARG A 24 -14.25 35.73 30.28
CA ARG A 24 -14.73 34.78 29.27
C ARG A 24 -16.15 35.16 28.84
N ASP A 25 -16.38 35.20 27.54
CA ASP A 25 -17.66 35.61 26.96
C ASP A 25 -18.56 34.39 26.72
N GLY A 26 -19.58 34.21 27.56
CA GLY A 26 -20.53 33.10 27.42
C GLY A 26 -21.46 33.20 26.20
N ALA A 27 -21.46 34.31 25.46
CA ALA A 27 -22.31 34.50 24.29
C ALA A 27 -21.75 33.85 23.01
N VAL A 28 -20.45 33.51 22.99
CA VAL A 28 -19.80 32.88 21.83
C VAL A 28 -19.24 31.50 22.19
N PRO A 29 -19.18 30.57 21.21
CA PRO A 29 -18.46 29.32 21.40
C PRO A 29 -16.97 29.58 21.61
N HIS A 30 -16.34 28.71 22.41
CA HIS A 30 -14.92 28.77 22.74
C HIS A 30 -14.21 27.48 22.33
N ALA A 31 -12.95 27.60 21.90
CA ALA A 31 -12.15 26.44 21.51
C ALA A 31 -11.89 25.50 22.72
N PRO A 32 -11.80 24.18 22.48
CA PRO A 32 -11.36 23.24 23.51
C PRO A 32 -9.89 23.48 23.87
N LYS A 33 -9.49 23.00 25.06
CA LYS A 33 -8.09 23.02 25.50
C LYS A 33 -7.21 22.27 24.48
N ARG A 34 -6.08 22.87 24.10
CA ARG A 34 -5.09 22.25 23.20
C ARG A 34 -4.37 21.07 23.90
N PRO A 35 -4.25 19.90 23.24
CA PRO A 35 -3.71 18.68 23.83
C PRO A 35 -2.18 18.66 23.77
N VAL A 36 -1.51 19.65 24.37
CA VAL A 36 -0.05 19.78 24.34
C VAL A 36 0.59 19.40 25.68
N SER A 37 1.69 18.65 25.61
CA SER A 37 2.58 18.39 26.75
C SER A 37 3.93 19.06 26.47
N LEU A 38 4.27 20.07 27.27
CA LEU A 38 5.51 20.83 27.14
C LEU A 38 6.49 20.41 28.24
N SER A 39 7.78 20.30 27.89
CA SER A 39 8.83 20.23 28.90
C SER A 39 8.89 21.52 29.73
N PRO A 40 9.50 21.53 30.92
CA PRO A 40 9.70 22.77 31.68
C PRO A 40 10.39 23.88 30.87
N GLU A 41 11.36 23.50 30.03
CA GLU A 41 12.08 24.41 29.13
C GLU A 41 11.17 24.95 28.02
N ASP A 42 10.37 24.09 27.38
CA ASP A 42 9.44 24.49 26.33
C ASP A 42 8.31 25.38 26.88
N PHE A 43 7.82 25.07 28.08
CA PHE A 43 6.81 25.86 28.78
C PHE A 43 7.34 27.26 29.12
N LYS A 44 8.57 27.35 29.66
CA LYS A 44 9.25 28.63 29.89
C LYS A 44 9.44 29.40 28.58
N LEU A 45 9.87 28.72 27.52
CA LEU A 45 10.07 29.32 26.21
C LEU A 45 8.77 29.90 25.63
N ALA A 46 7.64 29.21 25.77
CA ALA A 46 6.32 29.71 25.34
C ALA A 46 5.95 31.04 25.99
N VAL A 47 6.16 31.15 27.31
CA VAL A 47 5.92 32.40 28.06
C VAL A 47 6.89 33.49 27.62
N GLN A 48 8.20 33.18 27.50
CA GLN A 48 9.20 34.13 27.00
C GLN A 48 8.87 34.64 25.60
N ASN A 49 8.44 33.75 24.71
CA ASN A 49 8.04 34.08 23.35
C ASN A 49 6.85 35.03 23.30
N SER A 50 5.89 34.84 24.21
CA SER A 50 4.69 35.67 24.32
C SER A 50 4.97 37.06 24.90
N LEU A 51 5.96 37.19 25.77
CA LEU A 51 6.36 38.49 26.35
C LEU A 51 7.05 39.44 25.36
N ARG A 52 7.58 38.92 24.24
CA ARG A 52 8.29 39.73 23.22
C ARG A 52 7.45 40.87 22.64
N TYR A 53 6.13 40.76 22.70
CA TYR A 53 5.21 41.78 22.19
C TYR A 53 5.03 42.99 23.13
N PHE A 54 5.51 42.90 24.37
CA PHE A 54 5.21 43.87 25.42
C PHE A 54 6.47 44.52 26.00
N PRO A 55 6.41 45.82 26.37
CA PRO A 55 7.47 46.45 27.15
C PRO A 55 7.76 45.73 28.47
N VAL A 56 9.02 45.79 28.91
CA VAL A 56 9.54 45.02 30.06
C VAL A 56 8.81 45.37 31.35
N GLU A 57 8.39 46.62 31.52
CA GLU A 57 7.67 47.10 32.71
C GLU A 57 6.32 46.41 32.94
N TYR A 58 5.74 45.75 31.94
CA TYR A 58 4.49 45.00 32.07
C TYR A 58 4.69 43.49 32.22
N HIS A 59 5.92 42.97 32.14
CA HIS A 59 6.18 41.53 32.16
C HIS A 59 5.76 40.88 33.48
N GLU A 60 6.04 41.51 34.61
CA GLU A 60 5.66 40.99 35.94
C GLU A 60 4.14 40.82 36.08
N MET A 61 3.35 41.71 35.48
CA MET A 61 1.89 41.63 35.45
C MET A 61 1.40 40.52 34.51
N LEU A 62 1.99 40.38 33.33
CA LEU A 62 1.48 39.50 32.27
C LEU A 62 1.91 38.03 32.44
N VAL A 63 3.06 37.78 33.06
CA VAL A 63 3.59 36.41 33.25
C VAL A 63 2.58 35.47 33.93
N PRO A 64 1.96 35.81 35.07
CA PRO A 64 0.98 34.93 35.72
C PRO A 64 -0.22 34.61 34.82
N GLU A 65 -0.69 35.58 34.05
CA GLU A 65 -1.82 35.42 33.12
C GLU A 65 -1.46 34.49 31.96
N PHE A 66 -0.29 34.67 31.35
CA PHE A 66 0.18 33.80 30.26
C PHE A 66 0.46 32.37 30.74
N ILE A 67 0.97 32.19 31.95
CA ILE A 67 1.12 30.87 32.57
C ILE A 67 -0.27 30.21 32.74
N GLU A 68 -1.26 30.97 33.18
CA GLU A 68 -2.61 30.46 33.41
C GLU A 68 -3.31 30.07 32.10
N GLU A 69 -3.22 30.91 31.06
CA GLU A 69 -3.74 30.58 29.72
C GLU A 69 -3.05 29.31 29.18
N LEU A 70 -1.73 29.21 29.28
CA LEU A 70 -1.00 28.05 28.78
C LEU A 70 -1.42 26.75 29.52
N ARG A 71 -1.71 26.81 30.83
CA ARG A 71 -2.17 25.65 31.60
C ARG A 71 -3.61 25.26 31.32
N THR A 72 -4.50 26.24 31.20
CA THR A 72 -5.96 26.01 31.12
C THR A 72 -6.45 25.85 29.70
N LEU A 73 -5.84 26.56 28.76
CA LEU A 73 -6.21 26.56 27.34
C LEU A 73 -5.21 25.78 26.47
N GLY A 74 -4.01 25.51 26.98
CA GLY A 74 -2.93 24.85 26.22
C GLY A 74 -2.26 25.79 25.21
N HIS A 75 -2.57 27.09 25.26
CA HIS A 75 -2.03 28.13 24.37
C HIS A 75 -2.20 29.51 25.01
N ILE A 76 -1.36 30.48 24.61
CA ILE A 76 -1.40 31.87 25.09
C ILE A 76 -2.07 32.73 24.01
N TYR A 77 -3.37 32.99 24.17
CA TYR A 77 -4.17 33.82 23.26
C TYR A 77 -4.07 35.31 23.57
N MET A 78 -3.64 35.65 24.80
CA MET A 78 -3.57 37.02 25.31
C MET A 78 -4.96 37.66 25.39
N MET A 79 -5.90 36.97 26.03
CA MET A 79 -7.33 37.32 26.07
C MET A 79 -7.60 38.73 26.61
N ARG A 80 -6.74 39.24 27.49
CA ARG A 80 -6.77 40.64 27.94
C ARG A 80 -6.83 41.64 26.80
N PHE A 81 -6.12 41.36 25.70
CA PHE A 81 -5.97 42.28 24.60
C PHE A 81 -7.04 42.09 23.53
N ARG A 82 -8.01 41.20 23.71
CA ARG A 82 -9.14 41.10 22.79
C ARG A 82 -9.91 42.43 22.73
N PRO A 83 -10.15 43.00 21.53
CA PRO A 83 -10.92 44.24 21.41
C PRO A 83 -12.36 44.07 21.90
N THR A 84 -12.80 45.00 22.76
CA THR A 84 -14.19 45.11 23.23
C THR A 84 -14.82 46.47 22.96
N GLY A 85 -14.04 47.43 22.43
CA GLY A 85 -14.49 48.78 22.10
C GLY A 85 -15.32 48.89 20.82
N TYR A 86 -15.29 47.85 19.97
CA TYR A 86 -16.09 47.75 18.75
C TYR A 86 -16.53 46.29 18.53
N ALA A 87 -17.61 46.10 17.78
CA ALA A 87 -18.02 44.76 17.35
C ALA A 87 -17.05 44.24 16.28
N MET A 88 -16.57 43.01 16.43
CA MET A 88 -15.74 42.35 15.42
C MET A 88 -16.63 41.93 14.24
N LYS A 89 -16.54 42.65 13.12
CA LYS A 89 -17.26 42.39 11.87
C LYS A 89 -16.62 43.17 10.72
N ALA A 90 -16.98 42.87 9.48
CA ALA A 90 -16.69 43.75 8.36
C ALA A 90 -17.49 45.07 8.46
N TYR A 91 -16.84 46.19 8.17
CA TYR A 91 -17.45 47.52 8.07
C TYR A 91 -17.29 48.04 6.62
N PRO A 92 -18.03 49.09 6.22
CA PRO A 92 -17.74 49.81 4.98
C PRO A 92 -16.31 50.37 4.97
N LEU A 93 -15.66 50.40 3.80
CA LEU A 93 -14.23 50.79 3.69
C LEU A 93 -13.92 52.16 4.29
N SER A 94 -14.84 53.12 4.19
CA SER A 94 -14.68 54.48 4.71
C SER A 94 -14.48 54.56 6.23
N GLU A 95 -14.79 53.49 6.97
CA GLU A 95 -14.59 53.45 8.42
C GLU A 95 -13.15 53.08 8.81
N TYR A 96 -12.41 52.38 7.95
CA TYR A 96 -11.06 51.92 8.26
C TYR A 96 -10.04 53.08 8.23
N PRO A 97 -9.13 53.19 9.21
CA PRO A 97 -8.18 54.30 9.30
C PRO A 97 -6.94 54.12 8.39
N ALA A 98 -7.02 53.25 7.37
CA ALA A 98 -5.87 52.95 6.53
C ALA A 98 -5.56 54.06 5.53
N LYS A 99 -4.26 54.35 5.35
CA LYS A 99 -3.79 55.29 4.31
C LYS A 99 -3.90 54.71 2.90
N CYS A 100 -3.77 53.39 2.78
CA CYS A 100 -3.86 52.65 1.54
C CYS A 100 -5.20 51.92 1.46
N GLN A 101 -5.98 52.14 0.38
CA GLN A 101 -7.29 51.50 0.20
C GLN A 101 -7.19 49.97 0.14
N GLN A 102 -6.12 49.44 -0.45
CA GLN A 102 -5.87 47.99 -0.46
C GLN A 102 -5.66 47.43 0.95
N ALA A 103 -5.01 48.19 1.84
CA ALA A 103 -4.83 47.80 3.23
C ALA A 103 -6.15 47.85 4.01
N ALA A 104 -7.02 48.84 3.76
CA ALA A 104 -8.38 48.87 4.30
C ALA A 104 -9.20 47.64 3.90
N CYS A 105 -9.09 47.21 2.63
CA CYS A 105 -9.73 45.98 2.17
C CYS A 105 -9.24 44.76 2.95
N ILE A 106 -7.93 44.65 3.21
CA ILE A 106 -7.38 43.54 4.00
C ILE A 106 -7.87 43.59 5.45
N GLN A 107 -7.96 44.78 6.06
CA GLN A 107 -8.54 44.95 7.40
C GLN A 107 -10.00 44.49 7.45
N LEU A 108 -10.81 44.84 6.44
CA LEU A 108 -12.17 44.36 6.29
C LEU A 108 -12.24 42.84 6.27
N MET A 109 -11.40 42.21 5.46
CA MET A 109 -11.40 40.76 5.34
C MET A 109 -10.91 40.04 6.61
N ILE A 110 -9.91 40.58 7.31
CA ILE A 110 -9.45 40.07 8.61
C ILE A 110 -10.59 40.12 9.64
N MET A 111 -11.28 41.25 9.74
CA MET A 111 -12.38 41.40 10.70
C MET A 111 -13.58 40.53 10.34
N ASN A 112 -13.85 40.30 9.04
CA ASN A 112 -14.85 39.34 8.59
C ASN A 112 -14.52 37.91 9.06
N ASN A 113 -13.26 37.48 8.91
CA ASN A 113 -12.82 36.15 9.35
C ASN A 113 -12.95 35.93 10.86
N LEU A 114 -13.01 37.01 11.65
CA LEU A 114 -13.15 36.99 13.10
C LEU A 114 -14.56 37.38 13.58
N ASP A 115 -15.49 37.66 12.67
CA ASP A 115 -16.87 37.99 13.01
C ASP A 115 -17.52 36.82 13.76
N PRO A 116 -18.14 37.01 14.94
CA PRO A 116 -18.83 35.95 15.66
C PRO A 116 -19.93 35.23 14.87
N ALA A 117 -20.49 35.85 13.83
CA ALA A 117 -21.43 35.20 12.92
C ALA A 117 -20.72 34.27 11.92
N VAL A 118 -19.45 34.51 11.62
CA VAL A 118 -18.65 33.80 10.61
C VAL A 118 -17.72 32.76 11.25
N ALA A 119 -16.97 33.15 12.29
CA ALA A 119 -15.92 32.37 12.91
C ALA A 119 -16.45 31.30 13.87
N GLN A 120 -15.77 30.15 13.91
CA GLN A 120 -16.11 29.03 14.78
C GLN A 120 -15.78 29.30 16.25
N PHE A 121 -14.61 29.87 16.55
CA PHE A 121 -14.20 30.27 17.91
C PHE A 121 -13.54 31.67 17.83
N PRO A 122 -14.34 32.74 17.70
CA PRO A 122 -13.84 34.08 17.40
C PRO A 122 -12.86 34.62 18.45
N ASN A 123 -13.08 34.31 19.73
CA ASN A 123 -12.25 34.80 20.82
C ASN A 123 -10.86 34.13 20.87
N GLU A 124 -10.74 32.90 20.38
CA GLU A 124 -9.48 32.18 20.19
C GLU A 124 -8.90 32.37 18.77
N LEU A 125 -9.44 33.33 18.00
CA LEU A 125 -9.00 33.71 16.66
C LEU A 125 -9.10 32.58 15.61
N ILE A 126 -10.00 31.62 15.82
CA ILE A 126 -10.20 30.45 14.94
C ILE A 126 -11.46 30.63 14.10
N THR A 127 -11.28 30.65 12.78
CA THR A 127 -12.40 30.82 11.84
C THR A 127 -13.12 29.51 11.56
N TYR A 128 -12.41 28.41 11.27
CA TYR A 128 -13.04 27.10 11.02
C TYR A 128 -12.06 25.93 11.14
N GLY A 129 -12.56 24.71 10.98
CA GLY A 129 -11.75 23.49 10.98
C GLY A 129 -11.20 23.11 12.36
N GLY A 130 -11.78 23.64 13.44
CA GLY A 130 -11.39 23.37 14.83
C GLY A 130 -10.13 24.12 15.30
N ASN A 131 -9.17 24.39 14.41
CA ASN A 131 -7.92 25.09 14.72
C ASN A 131 -7.38 25.98 13.59
N GLY A 132 -8.15 26.21 12.53
CA GLY A 132 -7.78 27.14 11.46
C GLY A 132 -7.86 28.59 11.94
N SER A 133 -6.70 29.16 12.28
CA SER A 133 -6.59 30.46 12.94
C SER A 133 -6.23 31.59 11.98
N VAL A 134 -6.74 32.80 12.29
CA VAL A 134 -6.35 34.06 11.65
C VAL A 134 -5.00 34.53 12.19
N PHE A 135 -4.88 34.55 13.52
CA PHE A 135 -3.65 34.88 14.25
C PHE A 135 -3.48 33.93 15.45
N SER A 136 -2.25 33.82 15.96
CA SER A 136 -1.94 32.96 17.11
C SER A 136 -2.40 33.61 18.42
N ASN A 137 -2.40 34.95 18.50
CA ASN A 137 -2.81 35.70 19.69
C ASN A 137 -3.28 37.13 19.36
N TRP A 138 -3.92 37.79 20.33
CA TRP A 138 -4.48 39.12 20.15
C TRP A 138 -3.44 40.25 20.01
N ALA A 139 -2.20 40.07 20.48
CA ALA A 139 -1.15 41.06 20.22
C ALA A 139 -0.79 41.14 18.74
N GLN A 140 -0.75 39.99 18.05
CA GLN A 140 -0.55 39.92 16.61
C GLN A 140 -1.67 40.64 15.85
N TYR A 141 -2.94 40.42 16.21
CA TYR A 141 -4.07 41.14 15.63
C TYR A 141 -3.86 42.66 15.72
N HIS A 142 -3.57 43.20 16.91
CA HIS A 142 -3.38 44.63 17.11
C HIS A 142 -2.23 45.21 16.27
N LEU A 143 -1.10 44.52 16.21
CA LEU A 143 0.04 44.96 15.42
C LEU A 143 -0.26 44.93 13.92
N VAL A 144 -0.92 43.89 13.43
CA VAL A 144 -1.34 43.80 12.02
C VAL A 144 -2.28 44.93 11.66
N MET A 145 -3.32 45.16 12.48
CA MET A 145 -4.27 46.25 12.23
C MET A 145 -3.58 47.62 12.26
N LYS A 146 -2.60 47.83 13.15
CA LYS A 146 -1.77 49.04 13.15
C LYS A 146 -0.96 49.17 11.86
N TYR A 147 -0.22 48.14 11.47
CA TYR A 147 0.63 48.18 10.28
C TYR A 147 -0.19 48.42 9.00
N LEU A 148 -1.34 47.76 8.86
CA LEU A 148 -2.26 48.00 7.74
C LEU A 148 -2.84 49.42 7.76
N SER A 149 -3.04 50.01 8.95
CA SER A 149 -3.51 51.39 9.05
C SER A 149 -2.46 52.40 8.58
N GLU A 150 -1.18 52.18 8.90
CA GLU A 150 -0.12 53.16 8.69
C GLU A 150 0.66 53.01 7.37
N MET A 151 0.61 51.84 6.73
CA MET A 151 1.39 51.52 5.53
C MET A 151 1.02 52.38 4.31
N SER A 152 2.00 52.64 3.44
CA SER A 152 1.77 53.16 2.10
C SER A 152 1.55 52.05 1.06
N ASP A 153 1.26 52.44 -0.18
CA ASP A 153 1.24 51.58 -1.36
C ASP A 153 2.64 51.13 -1.81
N GLU A 154 3.72 51.69 -1.25
CA GLU A 154 5.11 51.31 -1.51
C GLU A 154 5.69 50.40 -0.42
N GLN A 155 4.83 49.73 0.34
CA GLN A 155 5.24 48.82 1.40
C GLN A 155 4.52 47.47 1.29
N THR A 156 5.16 46.45 1.87
CA THR A 156 4.64 45.10 2.03
C THR A 156 4.82 44.66 3.48
N LEU A 157 3.75 44.19 4.10
CA LEU A 157 3.75 43.55 5.41
C LEU A 157 4.11 42.07 5.27
N ALA A 158 5.18 41.64 5.94
CA ALA A 158 5.58 40.24 5.99
C ALA A 158 4.93 39.53 7.18
N MET A 159 4.16 38.47 6.92
CA MET A 159 3.43 37.70 7.93
C MET A 159 4.01 36.29 8.10
N TYR A 160 4.46 35.99 9.32
CA TYR A 160 5.12 34.75 9.71
C TYR A 160 4.23 33.98 10.68
N SER A 161 3.37 33.11 10.14
CA SER A 161 2.41 32.32 10.90
C SER A 161 1.59 33.15 11.89
N GLY A 162 0.97 34.21 11.38
CA GLY A 162 0.20 35.19 12.17
C GLY A 162 1.06 36.32 12.76
N HIS A 163 2.36 36.14 12.98
CA HIS A 163 3.22 37.21 13.48
C HIS A 163 3.52 38.27 12.40
N PRO A 164 3.22 39.56 12.63
CA PRO A 164 3.62 40.63 11.73
C PRO A 164 5.09 40.99 11.94
N MET A 165 5.97 40.49 11.06
CA MET A 165 7.40 40.76 11.15
C MET A 165 7.71 42.25 10.96
N GLY A 166 6.96 42.90 10.07
CA GLY A 166 7.06 44.35 9.86
C GLY A 166 6.74 44.77 8.44
N LEU A 167 6.74 46.09 8.23
CA LEU A 167 6.58 46.73 6.93
C LEU A 167 7.96 46.88 6.26
N PHE A 168 8.09 46.33 5.05
CA PHE A 168 9.29 46.43 4.23
C PHE A 168 8.99 47.25 2.96
N PRO A 169 9.93 48.09 2.48
CA PRO A 169 9.75 48.80 1.21
C PRO A 169 9.52 47.86 0.03
N SER A 170 8.62 48.24 -0.88
CA SER A 170 8.31 47.54 -2.13
C SER A 170 7.86 48.56 -3.20
N HIS A 171 6.77 48.30 -3.93
CA HIS A 171 6.24 49.18 -4.97
C HIS A 171 4.71 48.98 -5.14
N PRO A 172 3.97 49.91 -5.78
CA PRO A 172 2.51 49.84 -5.88
C PRO A 172 1.96 48.54 -6.48
N ASP A 173 2.67 47.96 -7.45
CA ASP A 173 2.29 46.67 -8.06
C ASP A 173 2.65 45.42 -7.23
N ALA A 174 3.39 45.55 -6.12
CA ALA A 174 3.69 44.44 -5.24
C ALA A 174 2.48 44.11 -4.32
N PRO A 175 2.45 42.92 -3.70
CA PRO A 175 1.48 42.63 -2.65
C PRO A 175 1.65 43.57 -1.46
N ARG A 176 0.54 44.02 -0.87
CA ARG A 176 0.52 44.73 0.41
C ARG A 176 0.82 43.80 1.59
N VAL A 177 0.50 42.52 1.45
CA VAL A 177 0.77 41.49 2.48
C VAL A 177 1.28 40.21 1.82
N ILE A 178 2.31 39.60 2.39
CA ILE A 178 2.76 38.25 2.05
C ILE A 178 2.60 37.37 3.29
N VAL A 179 1.82 36.30 3.17
CA VAL A 179 1.48 35.42 4.29
C VAL A 179 2.11 34.05 4.15
N THR A 180 2.75 33.60 5.22
CA THR A 180 3.13 32.20 5.42
C THR A 180 2.42 31.69 6.66
N ASN A 181 1.79 30.53 6.62
CA ASN A 181 1.22 29.89 7.81
C ASN A 181 1.65 28.44 7.89
N GLY A 182 2.33 28.06 8.97
CA GLY A 182 2.66 26.67 9.22
C GLY A 182 3.83 26.11 8.41
N MET A 183 4.59 26.96 7.72
CA MET A 183 5.79 26.54 6.98
C MET A 183 6.83 25.97 7.93
N VAL A 184 7.17 24.70 7.76
CA VAL A 184 8.10 23.95 8.60
C VAL A 184 9.00 23.09 7.72
N ILE A 185 10.24 22.85 8.15
CA ILE A 185 11.15 21.92 7.48
C ILE A 185 10.47 20.53 7.43
N PRO A 186 10.38 19.85 6.27
CA PRO A 186 9.53 18.67 6.10
C PRO A 186 9.66 17.60 7.20
N ASN A 187 10.90 17.26 7.60
CA ASN A 187 11.17 16.26 8.65
C ASN A 187 10.67 16.64 10.06
N TYR A 188 10.20 17.87 10.26
CA TYR A 188 9.66 18.39 11.51
C TYR A 188 8.17 18.77 11.41
N SER A 189 7.50 18.40 10.32
CA SER A 189 6.10 18.76 10.06
C SER A 189 5.09 17.74 10.60
N SER A 190 5.37 17.08 11.73
CA SER A 190 4.40 16.18 12.38
C SER A 190 3.33 16.95 13.15
N LYS A 191 2.16 16.32 13.38
CA LYS A 191 1.06 16.93 14.16
C LYS A 191 1.47 17.23 15.61
N GLU A 192 2.28 16.38 16.22
CA GLU A 192 2.81 16.57 17.57
C GLU A 192 3.75 17.78 17.64
N MET A 193 4.62 17.92 16.64
CA MET A 193 5.51 19.08 16.55
C MET A 193 4.71 20.37 16.35
N TYR A 194 3.65 20.33 15.54
CA TYR A 194 2.72 21.44 15.39
C TYR A 194 2.13 21.90 16.74
N GLU A 195 1.54 20.99 17.52
CA GLU A 195 0.92 21.35 18.81
C GLU A 195 1.94 22.00 19.76
N LYS A 196 3.17 21.47 19.80
CA LYS A 196 4.28 22.08 20.54
C LYS A 196 4.61 23.50 20.05
N MET A 197 4.83 23.67 18.74
CA MET A 197 5.22 24.94 18.14
C MET A 197 4.10 25.99 18.22
N TYR A 198 2.84 25.58 18.13
CA TYR A 198 1.68 26.45 18.31
C TYR A 198 1.66 26.99 19.73
N ALA A 199 1.73 26.12 20.74
CA ALA A 199 1.77 26.51 22.14
C ALA A 199 2.98 27.41 22.49
N GLN A 200 4.11 27.21 21.82
CA GLN A 200 5.29 28.08 21.93
C GLN A 200 5.13 29.45 21.26
N GLY A 201 4.05 29.66 20.50
CA GLY A 201 3.78 30.90 19.77
C GLY A 201 4.72 31.14 18.59
N VAL A 202 5.22 30.07 17.96
CA VAL A 202 6.15 30.17 16.81
C VAL A 202 5.55 29.71 15.49
N THR A 203 4.35 29.13 15.49
CA THR A 203 3.60 28.79 14.28
C THR A 203 2.09 28.86 14.51
N GLN A 204 1.31 28.70 13.44
CA GLN A 204 -0.14 28.52 13.49
C GLN A 204 -0.62 27.72 12.28
N TYR A 205 -1.78 27.08 12.42
CA TYR A 205 -2.45 26.43 11.31
C TYR A 205 -3.43 27.42 10.65
N GLY A 206 -3.11 27.87 9.44
CA GLY A 206 -3.95 28.83 8.70
C GLY A 206 -5.10 28.22 7.91
N GLN A 207 -5.24 26.89 7.94
CA GLN A 207 -6.13 26.15 7.03
C GLN A 207 -5.87 26.60 5.58
N MET A 208 -6.90 27.00 4.84
CA MET A 208 -6.84 27.62 3.53
C MET A 208 -7.19 29.10 3.69
N THR A 209 -8.43 29.42 4.03
CA THR A 209 -8.95 30.80 3.96
C THR A 209 -9.00 31.52 5.31
N ALA A 210 -8.69 30.81 6.42
CA ALA A 210 -8.66 31.39 7.76
C ALA A 210 -7.45 32.32 7.92
N GLY A 211 -6.24 31.79 7.70
CA GLY A 211 -4.99 32.52 7.82
C GLY A 211 -4.65 33.43 6.64
N SER A 212 -5.40 33.34 5.53
CA SER A 212 -5.22 34.17 4.32
C SER A 212 -6.30 35.25 4.16
N TYR A 213 -7.17 35.39 5.17
CA TYR A 213 -8.13 36.49 5.28
C TYR A 213 -9.14 36.51 4.12
N CYS A 214 -9.75 35.37 3.80
CA CYS A 214 -10.73 35.33 2.70
C CYS A 214 -11.87 34.33 2.88
N TYR A 215 -12.19 33.98 4.12
CA TYR A 215 -13.32 33.11 4.41
C TYR A 215 -14.62 33.90 4.34
N ILE A 216 -15.65 33.36 3.67
CA ILE A 216 -16.92 34.06 3.38
C ILE A 216 -18.13 33.31 3.96
N GLY A 217 -17.90 32.56 5.03
CA GLY A 217 -18.90 31.69 5.62
C GLY A 217 -19.13 30.41 4.80
N PRO A 218 -20.25 29.72 5.03
CA PRO A 218 -20.44 28.35 4.57
C PRO A 218 -20.88 28.24 3.11
N GLN A 219 -21.22 29.35 2.44
CA GLN A 219 -21.63 29.34 1.04
C GLN A 219 -20.58 28.72 0.11
N GLY A 220 -19.29 28.83 0.47
CA GLY A 220 -18.18 28.19 -0.22
C GLY A 220 -18.35 26.68 -0.34
N ILE A 221 -18.73 26.05 0.78
CA ILE A 221 -18.90 24.61 0.85
C ILE A 221 -20.22 24.18 0.21
N VAL A 222 -21.32 24.95 0.41
CA VAL A 222 -22.61 24.65 -0.25
C VAL A 222 -22.43 24.59 -1.78
N HIS A 223 -21.76 25.60 -2.36
CA HIS A 223 -21.47 25.63 -3.79
C HIS A 223 -20.63 24.43 -4.23
N GLY A 224 -19.49 24.21 -3.57
CA GLY A 224 -18.60 23.09 -3.90
C GLY A 224 -19.30 21.74 -3.86
N THR A 225 -20.11 21.48 -2.83
CA THR A 225 -20.89 20.24 -2.72
C THR A 225 -21.99 20.14 -3.76
N THR A 226 -22.67 21.23 -4.11
CA THR A 226 -23.64 21.22 -5.23
C THR A 226 -22.94 20.79 -6.53
N ILE A 227 -21.78 21.38 -6.84
CA ILE A 227 -21.01 21.03 -8.05
C ILE A 227 -20.54 19.57 -8.02
N THR A 228 -20.05 19.08 -6.87
CA THR A 228 -19.65 17.68 -6.71
C THR A 228 -20.81 16.73 -7.00
N VAL A 229 -21.97 16.95 -6.37
CA VAL A 229 -23.14 16.06 -6.53
C VAL A 229 -23.68 16.09 -7.96
N LEU A 230 -23.74 17.26 -8.60
CA LEU A 230 -24.17 17.38 -10.00
C LEU A 230 -23.22 16.63 -10.95
N ASN A 231 -21.90 16.79 -10.77
CA ASN A 231 -20.94 16.08 -11.61
C ASN A 231 -20.90 14.58 -11.31
N ALA A 232 -21.04 14.15 -10.06
CA ALA A 232 -21.13 12.74 -9.69
C ALA A 232 -22.35 12.06 -10.34
N ALA A 233 -23.52 12.69 -10.27
CA ALA A 233 -24.74 12.17 -10.88
C ALA A 233 -24.62 12.05 -12.40
N ARG A 234 -24.03 13.04 -13.08
CA ARG A 234 -23.80 12.95 -14.53
C ARG A 234 -22.79 11.87 -14.90
N LYS A 235 -21.66 11.80 -14.20
CA LYS A 235 -20.55 10.90 -14.54
C LYS A 235 -20.86 9.44 -14.22
N PHE A 236 -21.46 9.17 -13.07
CA PHE A 236 -21.62 7.80 -12.55
C PHE A 236 -23.05 7.27 -12.63
N LEU A 237 -24.06 8.14 -12.67
CA LEU A 237 -25.46 7.73 -12.82
C LEU A 237 -26.04 8.05 -14.21
N GLY A 238 -25.33 8.84 -15.04
CA GLY A 238 -25.84 9.30 -16.33
C GLY A 238 -27.05 10.21 -16.23
N LYS A 239 -27.22 10.93 -15.10
CA LYS A 239 -28.39 11.76 -14.81
C LYS A 239 -28.07 13.25 -14.73
N GLU A 240 -28.84 14.06 -15.45
CA GLU A 240 -28.86 15.52 -15.32
C GLU A 240 -29.98 16.02 -14.41
N ASP A 241 -31.15 15.36 -14.45
CA ASP A 241 -32.24 15.54 -13.48
C ASP A 241 -32.06 14.57 -12.32
N LEU A 242 -31.92 15.12 -11.12
CA LEU A 242 -31.64 14.39 -9.89
C LEU A 242 -32.91 14.04 -9.10
N GLY A 243 -34.11 14.31 -9.64
CA GLY A 243 -35.37 13.89 -9.03
C GLY A 243 -35.43 12.38 -8.79
N GLY A 244 -35.48 11.98 -7.52
CA GLY A 244 -35.46 10.58 -7.09
C GLY A 244 -34.06 9.95 -7.02
N VAL A 245 -32.99 10.74 -7.09
CA VAL A 245 -31.64 10.34 -6.67
C VAL A 245 -31.52 10.52 -5.16
N VAL A 246 -30.90 9.56 -4.47
CA VAL A 246 -30.61 9.64 -3.03
C VAL A 246 -29.10 9.78 -2.81
N PHE A 247 -28.70 10.85 -2.12
CA PHE A 247 -27.35 11.11 -1.66
C PHE A 247 -27.26 10.89 -0.15
N LEU A 248 -26.55 9.84 0.28
CA LEU A 248 -26.29 9.53 1.69
C LEU A 248 -24.89 9.99 2.09
N SER A 249 -24.79 10.75 3.17
CA SER A 249 -23.51 11.09 3.80
C SER A 249 -23.63 11.27 5.32
N ALA A 250 -22.56 11.73 5.95
CA ALA A 250 -22.43 11.95 7.39
C ALA A 250 -21.77 13.29 7.73
N GLY A 251 -22.11 13.80 8.91
CA GLY A 251 -21.60 15.03 9.48
C GLY A 251 -22.46 16.25 9.13
N LEU A 252 -22.81 17.02 10.16
CA LEU A 252 -23.54 18.29 10.13
C LEU A 252 -22.78 19.40 10.86
N GLY A 253 -21.46 19.20 11.04
CA GLY A 253 -20.51 20.14 11.61
C GLY A 253 -20.31 21.38 10.73
N GLY A 254 -19.23 22.14 10.97
CA GLY A 254 -19.00 23.45 10.33
C GLY A 254 -19.14 23.44 8.79
N MET A 255 -18.37 22.56 8.13
CA MET A 255 -18.39 22.37 6.67
C MET A 255 -19.45 21.36 6.24
N SER A 256 -19.49 20.19 6.86
CA SER A 256 -20.39 19.08 6.48
C SER A 256 -21.88 19.39 6.65
N GLY A 257 -22.21 20.38 7.48
CA GLY A 257 -23.57 20.93 7.56
C GLY A 257 -24.09 21.53 6.26
N ALA A 258 -23.24 21.83 5.28
CA ALA A 258 -23.67 22.34 3.96
C ALA A 258 -24.28 21.25 3.06
N GLN A 259 -23.98 19.97 3.30
CA GLN A 259 -24.40 18.87 2.43
C GLN A 259 -25.93 18.74 2.25
N PRO A 260 -26.76 18.84 3.32
CA PRO A 260 -28.22 18.89 3.19
C PRO A 260 -28.70 19.96 2.19
N LYS A 261 -28.13 21.17 2.31
CA LYS A 261 -28.53 22.29 1.48
C LYS A 261 -28.07 22.10 0.03
N ALA A 262 -26.84 21.64 -0.16
CA ALA A 262 -26.30 21.32 -1.46
C ALA A 262 -27.14 20.27 -2.20
N ALA A 263 -27.58 19.21 -1.51
CA ALA A 263 -28.46 18.17 -2.06
C ALA A 263 -29.79 18.78 -2.57
N THR A 264 -30.42 19.65 -1.78
CA THR A 264 -31.67 20.31 -2.21
C THR A 264 -31.47 21.24 -3.41
N ILE A 265 -30.35 21.96 -3.51
CA ILE A 265 -30.03 22.82 -4.68
C ILE A 265 -29.73 21.95 -5.92
N SER A 266 -29.07 20.82 -5.72
CA SER A 266 -28.83 19.83 -6.78
C SER A 266 -30.13 19.18 -7.28
N GLY A 267 -31.18 19.14 -6.44
CA GLY A 267 -32.48 18.58 -6.78
C GLY A 267 -32.66 17.10 -6.39
N CYS A 268 -31.84 16.59 -5.47
CA CYS A 268 -31.94 15.21 -4.97
C CYS A 268 -32.50 15.12 -3.55
N VAL A 269 -32.73 13.89 -3.09
CA VAL A 269 -32.93 13.56 -1.68
C VAL A 269 -31.58 13.50 -0.99
N GLY A 270 -31.32 14.39 -0.02
CA GLY A 270 -30.12 14.36 0.80
C GLY A 270 -30.39 13.72 2.16
N LEU A 271 -29.75 12.59 2.47
CA LEU A 271 -29.84 11.93 3.76
C LEU A 271 -28.50 12.08 4.50
N ILE A 272 -28.49 12.83 5.60
CA ILE A 272 -27.25 13.15 6.32
C ILE A 272 -27.36 12.76 7.79
N ALA A 273 -26.50 11.84 8.23
CA ALA A 273 -26.44 11.41 9.63
C ALA A 273 -25.53 12.30 10.48
N ASP A 274 -25.93 12.56 11.72
CA ASP A 274 -25.05 13.11 12.74
C ASP A 274 -25.42 12.57 14.13
N VAL A 275 -24.41 12.27 14.95
CA VAL A 275 -24.56 11.77 16.32
C VAL A 275 -24.78 12.89 17.34
N ASP A 276 -24.41 14.13 17.01
CA ASP A 276 -24.65 15.31 17.85
C ASP A 276 -25.98 15.96 17.49
N ILE A 277 -26.96 15.78 18.38
CA ILE A 277 -28.27 16.42 18.28
C ILE A 277 -28.21 17.94 18.12
N ASN A 278 -27.17 18.59 18.65
CA ASN A 278 -27.04 20.04 18.58
C ASN A 278 -26.68 20.50 17.16
N ALA A 279 -25.79 19.78 16.48
CA ALA A 279 -25.47 20.02 15.07
C ALA A 279 -26.72 19.87 14.21
N LEU A 280 -27.48 18.78 14.39
CA LEU A 280 -28.72 18.51 13.67
C LEU A 280 -29.77 19.61 13.89
N LYS A 281 -30.08 19.95 15.16
CA LYS A 281 -31.04 21.01 15.50
C LYS A 281 -30.64 22.36 14.95
N LYS A 282 -29.34 22.68 14.95
CA LYS A 282 -28.81 23.92 14.37
C LYS A 282 -29.07 23.98 12.87
N ARG A 283 -28.80 22.90 12.12
CA ARG A 283 -29.02 22.87 10.67
C ARG A 283 -30.50 22.87 10.29
N HIS A 284 -31.34 22.24 11.10
CA HIS A 284 -32.79 22.32 10.95
C HIS A 284 -33.31 23.75 11.20
N ALA A 285 -32.86 24.42 12.27
CA ALA A 285 -33.23 25.81 12.55
C ALA A 285 -32.77 26.80 11.46
N GLN A 286 -31.67 26.49 10.76
CA GLN A 286 -31.21 27.24 9.59
C GLN A 286 -32.03 26.98 8.32
N GLY A 287 -32.93 26.00 8.32
CA GLY A 287 -33.68 25.55 7.15
C GLY A 287 -32.83 24.79 6.13
N TRP A 288 -31.67 24.27 6.55
CA TRP A 288 -30.76 23.49 5.70
C TRP A 288 -31.09 22.00 5.73
N VAL A 289 -31.57 21.52 6.88
CA VAL A 289 -32.22 20.22 7.04
C VAL A 289 -33.72 20.44 7.11
N ASN A 290 -34.50 19.74 6.28
CA ASN A 290 -35.96 19.91 6.24
C ASN A 290 -36.68 19.04 7.28
N GLU A 291 -36.22 17.81 7.47
CA GLU A 291 -36.83 16.85 8.40
C GLU A 291 -35.76 16.21 9.28
N MET A 292 -36.09 15.93 10.55
CA MET A 292 -35.23 15.19 11.47
C MET A 292 -35.87 13.84 11.80
N VAL A 293 -35.11 12.76 11.70
CA VAL A 293 -35.55 11.40 11.99
C VAL A 293 -34.62 10.77 13.04
N PHE A 294 -35.17 9.96 13.94
CA PHE A 294 -34.47 9.44 15.12
C PHE A 294 -34.39 7.91 15.18
N ASP A 295 -35.18 7.21 14.37
CA ASP A 295 -35.18 5.76 14.26
C ASP A 295 -34.71 5.33 12.86
N VAL A 296 -33.81 4.35 12.81
CA VAL A 296 -33.21 3.87 11.56
C VAL A 296 -34.25 3.29 10.60
N LYS A 297 -35.24 2.55 11.09
CA LYS A 297 -36.26 1.91 10.24
C LYS A 297 -37.23 2.94 9.68
N GLU A 298 -37.65 3.90 10.52
CA GLU A 298 -38.45 5.04 10.07
C GLU A 298 -37.71 5.85 9.00
N CYS A 299 -36.40 6.05 9.18
CA CYS A 299 -35.55 6.77 8.24
C CYS A 299 -35.49 6.09 6.87
N VAL A 300 -35.24 4.76 6.85
CA VAL A 300 -35.21 3.97 5.61
C VAL A 300 -36.53 4.09 4.84
N GLU A 301 -37.67 3.92 5.51
CA GLU A 301 -38.99 4.03 4.86
C GLU A 301 -39.29 5.45 4.36
N ARG A 302 -38.87 6.47 5.12
CA ARG A 302 -39.02 7.87 4.71
C ARG A 302 -38.21 8.19 3.45
N VAL A 303 -37.00 7.67 3.34
CA VAL A 303 -36.10 7.87 2.19
C VAL A 303 -36.62 7.14 0.97
N LYS A 304 -37.09 5.89 1.11
CA LYS A 304 -37.76 5.16 0.02
C LYS A 304 -38.97 5.93 -0.52
N LYS A 305 -39.78 6.51 0.38
CA LYS A 305 -40.91 7.36 -0.03
C LYS A 305 -40.45 8.60 -0.78
N ALA A 306 -39.44 9.31 -0.29
CA ALA A 306 -38.86 10.49 -0.94
C ALA A 306 -38.36 10.17 -2.36
N LYS A 307 -37.63 9.04 -2.47
CA LYS A 307 -37.10 8.52 -3.73
C LYS A 307 -38.20 8.26 -4.76
N ARG A 308 -39.24 7.50 -4.37
CA ARG A 308 -40.39 7.18 -5.26
C ARG A 308 -41.14 8.43 -5.71
N ASN A 309 -41.31 9.40 -4.82
CA ASN A 309 -42.04 10.63 -5.10
C ASN A 309 -41.20 11.70 -5.83
N LYS A 310 -39.90 11.44 -6.03
CA LYS A 310 -38.94 12.42 -6.56
C LYS A 310 -38.94 13.74 -5.77
N GLU A 311 -39.04 13.64 -4.45
CA GLU A 311 -39.01 14.80 -3.56
C GLU A 311 -37.62 15.44 -3.57
N VAL A 312 -37.57 16.78 -3.59
CA VAL A 312 -36.35 17.55 -3.32
C VAL A 312 -36.34 17.89 -1.85
N ILE A 313 -35.67 17.06 -1.04
CA ILE A 313 -35.72 17.17 0.41
C ILE A 313 -34.41 16.74 1.06
N SER A 314 -34.06 17.41 2.16
CA SER A 314 -32.99 17.00 3.05
C SER A 314 -33.52 16.42 4.37
N ILE A 315 -33.08 15.21 4.68
CA ILE A 315 -33.44 14.44 5.88
C ILE A 315 -32.19 14.32 6.74
N GLY A 316 -32.26 14.81 7.97
CA GLY A 316 -31.22 14.65 8.97
C GLY A 316 -31.53 13.48 9.89
N TYR A 317 -30.63 12.50 9.98
CA TYR A 317 -30.77 11.37 10.91
C TYR A 317 -29.95 11.61 12.18
N HIS A 318 -30.60 11.54 13.35
CA HIS A 318 -29.91 11.58 14.64
C HIS A 318 -29.45 10.18 15.04
N GLY A 319 -28.22 9.83 14.71
CA GLY A 319 -27.64 8.52 14.99
C GLY A 319 -26.33 8.31 14.25
N ASN A 320 -25.75 7.12 14.40
CA ASN A 320 -24.50 6.81 13.74
C ASN A 320 -24.74 6.50 12.25
N VAL A 321 -23.91 7.03 11.35
CA VAL A 321 -24.04 6.74 9.91
C VAL A 321 -23.85 5.25 9.61
N VAL A 322 -23.06 4.54 10.41
CA VAL A 322 -22.86 3.09 10.23
C VAL A 322 -24.16 2.32 10.36
N ASP A 323 -25.07 2.75 11.25
CA ASP A 323 -26.39 2.12 11.38
C ASP A 323 -27.22 2.27 10.10
N LEU A 324 -27.12 3.42 9.40
CA LEU A 324 -27.77 3.61 8.10
C LEU A 324 -27.12 2.76 7.02
N TRP A 325 -25.79 2.74 6.95
CA TRP A 325 -25.06 1.94 5.96
C TRP A 325 -25.43 0.46 6.07
N GLU A 326 -25.39 -0.08 7.29
CA GLU A 326 -25.77 -1.46 7.57
C GLU A 326 -27.26 -1.71 7.23
N ALA A 327 -28.16 -0.81 7.62
CA ALA A 327 -29.59 -0.96 7.31
C ALA A 327 -29.87 -0.97 5.80
N PHE A 328 -29.31 -0.04 5.03
CA PHE A 328 -29.49 -0.02 3.58
C PHE A 328 -28.83 -1.21 2.88
N ALA A 329 -27.74 -1.75 3.44
CA ALA A 329 -27.09 -2.93 2.89
C ALA A 329 -27.96 -4.19 3.02
N GLU A 330 -28.91 -4.24 3.97
CA GLU A 330 -29.89 -5.32 4.12
C GLU A 330 -31.15 -5.15 3.26
N GLU A 331 -31.38 -3.98 2.66
CA GLU A 331 -32.52 -3.77 1.78
C GLU A 331 -32.42 -4.59 0.49
N GLU A 332 -33.56 -5.09 -0.03
CA GLU A 332 -33.58 -5.84 -1.28
C GLU A 332 -33.36 -4.93 -2.51
N GLU A 333 -33.94 -3.74 -2.49
CA GLU A 333 -33.82 -2.75 -3.57
C GLU A 333 -32.64 -1.78 -3.38
N ASN A 334 -32.17 -1.16 -4.46
CA ASN A 334 -31.20 -0.06 -4.36
C ASN A 334 -31.92 1.24 -3.92
N VAL A 335 -31.76 1.61 -2.65
CA VAL A 335 -32.29 2.87 -2.12
C VAL A 335 -31.31 4.04 -2.29
N VAL A 336 -30.01 3.83 -2.10
CA VAL A 336 -28.99 4.89 -2.09
C VAL A 336 -28.18 4.87 -3.39
N ASP A 337 -28.25 5.96 -4.16
CA ASP A 337 -27.57 6.03 -5.47
C ASP A 337 -26.14 6.58 -5.34
N LEU A 338 -25.95 7.61 -4.52
CA LEU A 338 -24.65 8.23 -4.22
C LEU A 338 -24.34 8.14 -2.73
N GLY A 339 -23.15 7.66 -2.38
CA GLY A 339 -22.65 7.58 -1.02
C GLY A 339 -21.36 8.38 -0.82
N SER A 340 -21.22 9.04 0.33
CA SER A 340 -19.98 9.69 0.74
C SER A 340 -19.87 9.81 2.26
N ASP A 341 -18.81 10.41 2.77
CA ASP A 341 -18.61 10.68 4.20
C ASP A 341 -17.88 12.01 4.40
N GLN A 342 -18.36 12.82 5.34
CA GLN A 342 -17.71 14.07 5.73
C GLN A 342 -17.62 14.23 7.26
N THR A 343 -17.50 13.11 7.98
CA THR A 343 -17.04 13.10 9.37
C THR A 343 -15.60 13.64 9.46
N SER A 344 -15.11 13.99 10.65
CA SER A 344 -13.80 14.67 10.79
C SER A 344 -12.64 13.68 10.99
N LEU A 345 -12.44 12.76 10.05
CA LEU A 345 -11.41 11.71 10.11
C LEU A 345 -9.96 12.21 9.97
N HIS A 346 -9.72 13.48 9.67
CA HIS A 346 -8.40 14.11 9.83
C HIS A 346 -7.95 14.18 11.31
N ASN A 347 -8.88 14.00 12.25
CA ASN A 347 -8.62 13.91 13.70
C ASN A 347 -9.56 12.89 14.38
N PRO A 348 -9.40 11.59 14.06
CA PRO A 348 -10.40 10.56 14.36
C PRO A 348 -10.54 10.28 15.87
N TYR A 349 -9.47 10.50 16.65
CA TYR A 349 -9.40 10.09 18.06
C TYR A 349 -9.66 11.22 19.07
N LEU A 350 -9.88 12.45 18.61
CA LEU A 350 -10.15 13.62 19.46
C LEU A 350 -11.53 14.25 19.15
N GLY A 351 -12.53 13.40 18.90
CA GLY A 351 -13.91 13.81 18.66
C GLY A 351 -14.22 14.16 17.21
N GLY A 352 -13.37 13.74 16.27
CA GLY A 352 -13.65 13.87 14.85
C GLY A 352 -14.55 12.77 14.28
N TYR A 353 -14.48 11.56 14.84
CA TYR A 353 -15.30 10.41 14.45
C TYR A 353 -15.83 9.69 15.69
N TYR A 354 -17.12 9.35 15.71
CA TYR A 354 -17.77 8.71 16.84
C TYR A 354 -18.13 7.26 16.49
N PRO A 355 -17.62 6.27 17.24
CA PRO A 355 -17.79 4.86 16.89
C PRO A 355 -19.23 4.39 17.10
N VAL A 356 -19.71 3.54 16.19
CA VAL A 356 -20.99 2.84 16.35
C VAL A 356 -20.94 1.91 17.58
N GLY A 357 -22.06 1.80 18.31
CA GLY A 357 -22.16 1.03 19.54
C GLY A 357 -21.83 1.80 20.82
N LEU A 358 -21.31 3.02 20.72
CA LEU A 358 -21.26 3.99 21.83
C LEU A 358 -22.21 5.15 21.53
N THR A 359 -22.85 5.67 22.57
CA THR A 359 -23.54 6.96 22.47
C THR A 359 -22.53 8.10 22.35
N PHE A 360 -23.02 9.27 21.92
CA PHE A 360 -22.20 10.49 21.83
C PHE A 360 -21.54 10.84 23.18
N GLU A 361 -22.27 10.70 24.29
CA GLU A 361 -21.75 11.04 25.62
C GLU A 361 -20.77 9.98 26.16
N GLU A 362 -21.04 8.69 25.96
CA GLU A 362 -20.09 7.62 26.31
C GLU A 362 -18.78 7.77 25.54
N SER A 363 -18.86 8.15 24.26
CA SER A 363 -17.68 8.45 23.43
C SER A 363 -16.86 9.61 24.02
N ARG A 364 -17.51 10.69 24.48
CA ARG A 364 -16.82 11.84 25.08
C ARG A 364 -16.14 11.49 26.40
N ILE A 365 -16.77 10.65 27.21
CA ILE A 365 -16.20 10.16 28.48
C ILE A 365 -14.98 9.27 28.17
N MET A 366 -15.14 8.27 27.31
CA MET A 366 -14.07 7.31 26.99
C MET A 366 -12.87 7.97 26.31
N MET A 367 -13.09 8.92 25.40
CA MET A 367 -12.01 9.68 24.75
C MET A 367 -11.10 10.41 25.75
N LYS A 368 -11.63 10.78 26.93
CA LYS A 368 -10.87 11.42 28.01
C LYS A 368 -10.28 10.41 28.98
N GLU A 369 -11.04 9.40 29.37
CA GLU A 369 -10.68 8.46 30.44
C GLU A 369 -9.82 7.28 29.95
N ASP A 370 -10.04 6.81 28.72
CA ASP A 370 -9.34 5.69 28.10
C ASP A 370 -9.15 5.90 26.57
N PRO A 371 -8.28 6.84 26.16
CA PRO A 371 -8.02 7.13 24.75
C PRO A 371 -7.58 5.91 23.90
N PRO A 372 -6.72 4.99 24.41
CA PRO A 372 -6.37 3.77 23.67
C PRO A 372 -7.59 2.92 23.32
N LYS A 373 -8.50 2.70 24.28
CA LYS A 373 -9.73 1.95 24.05
C LYS A 373 -10.68 2.68 23.10
N TYR A 374 -10.80 3.99 23.22
CA TYR A 374 -11.59 4.78 22.29
C TYR A 374 -11.10 4.61 20.84
N LYS A 375 -9.78 4.60 20.63
CA LYS A 375 -9.17 4.33 19.32
C LYS A 375 -9.55 2.95 18.77
N GLU A 376 -9.57 1.90 19.59
CA GLU A 376 -9.99 0.56 19.18
C GLU A 376 -11.44 0.55 18.68
N TYR A 377 -12.36 1.22 19.40
CA TYR A 377 -13.77 1.36 18.98
C TYR A 377 -13.91 2.13 17.66
N VAL A 378 -13.14 3.21 17.48
CA VAL A 378 -13.13 3.97 16.22
C VAL A 378 -12.68 3.09 15.05
N GLN A 379 -11.60 2.32 15.23
CA GLN A 379 -11.09 1.43 14.17
C GLN A 379 -12.09 0.30 13.84
N GLU A 380 -12.74 -0.29 14.84
CA GLU A 380 -13.80 -1.29 14.62
C GLU A 380 -15.01 -0.70 13.87
N SER A 381 -15.43 0.50 14.24
CA SER A 381 -16.52 1.19 13.56
C SER A 381 -16.19 1.50 12.10
N LEU A 382 -14.94 1.87 11.78
CA LEU A 382 -14.50 2.11 10.41
C LEU A 382 -14.52 0.82 9.57
N ARG A 383 -14.07 -0.32 10.15
CA ARG A 383 -14.15 -1.63 9.47
C ARG A 383 -15.60 -1.99 9.12
N ARG A 384 -16.54 -1.80 10.05
CA ARG A 384 -17.97 -2.02 9.82
C ARG A 384 -18.55 -1.08 8.76
N GLN A 385 -18.19 0.21 8.81
CA GLN A 385 -18.63 1.19 7.82
C GLN A 385 -18.20 0.78 6.41
N VAL A 386 -16.92 0.43 6.22
CA VAL A 386 -16.39 -0.01 4.93
C VAL A 386 -17.04 -1.30 4.44
N LEU A 387 -17.26 -2.28 5.32
CA LEU A 387 -17.93 -3.53 4.96
C LEU A 387 -19.34 -3.29 4.39
N ALA A 388 -20.11 -2.39 5.02
CA ALA A 388 -21.44 -2.04 4.54
C ALA A 388 -21.39 -1.25 3.21
N ILE A 389 -20.44 -0.32 3.06
CA ILE A 389 -20.20 0.40 1.80
C ILE A 389 -19.84 -0.60 0.69
N ASN A 390 -18.91 -1.53 0.92
CA ASN A 390 -18.54 -2.60 -0.02
C ASN A 390 -19.76 -3.41 -0.47
N LYS A 391 -20.62 -3.80 0.47
CA LYS A 391 -21.86 -4.54 0.14
C LYS A 391 -22.80 -3.72 -0.75
N LEU A 392 -22.93 -2.42 -0.51
CA LEU A 392 -23.79 -1.52 -1.30
C LEU A 392 -23.23 -1.23 -2.69
N THR A 393 -21.93 -1.00 -2.81
CA THR A 393 -21.28 -0.74 -4.11
C THR A 393 -21.31 -1.99 -4.98
N GLU A 394 -20.95 -3.16 -4.45
CA GLU A 394 -20.88 -4.41 -5.19
C GLU A 394 -22.25 -4.99 -5.55
N LYS A 395 -23.22 -4.96 -4.62
CA LYS A 395 -24.50 -5.65 -4.81
C LYS A 395 -25.65 -4.75 -5.23
N LYS A 396 -25.56 -3.44 -4.97
CA LYS A 396 -26.66 -2.48 -5.20
C LYS A 396 -26.33 -1.39 -6.22
N ASN A 397 -25.10 -1.38 -6.77
CA ASN A 397 -24.67 -0.39 -7.75
C ASN A 397 -24.75 1.06 -7.22
N MET A 398 -24.50 1.24 -5.92
CA MET A 398 -24.26 2.56 -5.35
C MET A 398 -22.87 3.05 -5.78
N TYR A 399 -22.73 4.32 -6.10
CA TYR A 399 -21.42 4.94 -6.28
C TYR A 399 -20.95 5.60 -4.97
N PHE A 400 -19.84 5.15 -4.42
CA PHE A 400 -19.20 5.74 -3.23
C PHE A 400 -17.97 6.57 -3.60
N PHE A 401 -17.79 7.71 -2.95
CA PHE A 401 -16.58 8.51 -3.06
C PHE A 401 -16.20 9.17 -1.72
N ASP A 402 -14.90 9.28 -1.46
CA ASP A 402 -14.36 9.98 -0.28
C ASP A 402 -14.43 11.50 -0.47
N TYR A 403 -14.91 12.24 0.53
CA TYR A 403 -15.07 13.70 0.44
C TYR A 403 -13.80 14.49 0.85
N GLY A 404 -12.64 13.86 0.84
CA GLY A 404 -11.36 14.47 1.23
C GLY A 404 -11.25 14.73 2.73
N ASN A 405 -11.86 13.88 3.56
CA ASN A 405 -11.86 13.96 5.02
C ASN A 405 -10.89 12.97 5.70
N ALA A 406 -10.07 12.27 4.90
CA ALA A 406 -9.16 11.18 5.30
C ALA A 406 -9.86 9.84 5.62
N PHE A 407 -11.08 9.60 5.13
CA PHE A 407 -11.79 8.35 5.36
C PHE A 407 -11.03 7.13 4.83
N LEU A 408 -10.57 7.17 3.57
CA LEU A 408 -9.85 6.03 2.97
C LEU A 408 -8.57 5.67 3.73
N VAL A 409 -7.80 6.70 4.11
CA VAL A 409 -6.51 6.53 4.80
C VAL A 409 -6.71 5.98 6.22
N GLU A 410 -7.67 6.53 6.98
CA GLU A 410 -7.94 6.04 8.34
C GLU A 410 -8.60 4.66 8.34
N ALA A 411 -9.44 4.36 7.34
CA ALA A 411 -9.98 3.02 7.13
C ALA A 411 -8.87 1.99 6.84
N PHE A 412 -7.90 2.34 5.99
CA PHE A 412 -6.74 1.50 5.71
C PHE A 412 -5.91 1.26 6.99
N ARG A 413 -5.62 2.32 7.75
CA ARG A 413 -4.92 2.23 9.05
C ARG A 413 -5.69 1.40 10.09
N ALA A 414 -7.02 1.33 9.98
CA ALA A 414 -7.87 0.50 10.81
C ALA A 414 -7.94 -0.98 10.36
N GLY A 415 -7.30 -1.33 9.23
CA GLY A 415 -7.35 -2.69 8.66
C GLY A 415 -8.68 -3.02 7.98
N ALA A 416 -9.40 -2.01 7.47
CA ALA A 416 -10.60 -2.22 6.68
C ALA A 416 -10.28 -2.69 5.24
N GLU A 417 -11.21 -3.40 4.61
CA GLU A 417 -11.10 -3.90 3.23
C GLU A 417 -11.27 -2.76 2.20
N ILE A 418 -10.31 -1.83 2.18
CA ILE A 418 -10.36 -0.59 1.38
C ILE A 418 -9.34 -0.54 0.24
N MET A 419 -8.47 -1.56 0.12
CA MET A 419 -7.46 -1.68 -0.95
C MET A 419 -7.98 -2.51 -2.12
N GLN A 420 -7.61 -2.13 -3.34
CA GLN A 420 -8.03 -2.79 -4.58
C GLN A 420 -7.33 -4.14 -4.79
N ASP A 421 -6.09 -4.28 -4.32
CA ASP A 421 -5.32 -5.53 -4.39
C ASP A 421 -4.98 -6.08 -3.00
N ASP A 422 -4.71 -7.38 -2.92
CA ASP A 422 -4.32 -8.08 -1.69
C ASP A 422 -2.79 -8.01 -1.47
N SER A 423 -2.08 -7.11 -2.16
CA SER A 423 -0.61 -7.06 -2.12
C SER A 423 -0.05 -6.56 -0.78
N GLY A 424 -0.91 -6.01 0.09
CA GLY A 424 -0.52 -5.45 1.38
C GLY A 424 0.27 -4.14 1.28
N ARG A 425 0.47 -3.61 0.07
CA ARG A 425 1.20 -2.36 -0.19
C ARG A 425 0.35 -1.14 0.15
N GLY A 426 0.92 -0.18 0.88
CA GLY A 426 0.32 1.12 1.10
C GLY A 426 0.28 1.95 -0.19
N VAL A 427 -0.39 3.11 -0.15
CA VAL A 427 -0.42 4.04 -1.31
C VAL A 427 0.99 4.54 -1.64
N GLU A 428 1.84 4.73 -0.62
CA GLU A 428 3.26 5.04 -0.77
C GLU A 428 4.06 3.98 -1.56
N ASP A 429 3.62 2.73 -1.55
CA ASP A 429 4.28 1.60 -2.22
C ASP A 429 3.56 1.21 -3.53
N GLY A 430 2.72 2.09 -4.06
CA GLY A 430 1.99 1.89 -5.32
C GLY A 430 0.65 1.16 -5.20
N GLY A 431 0.15 0.93 -3.98
CA GLY A 431 -1.19 0.40 -3.73
C GLY A 431 -2.30 1.39 -4.12
N LYS A 432 -3.49 0.89 -4.46
CA LYS A 432 -4.67 1.70 -4.81
C LYS A 432 -5.86 1.41 -3.90
N PHE A 433 -6.59 2.46 -3.52
CA PHE A 433 -7.86 2.30 -2.81
C PHE A 433 -8.96 1.79 -3.76
N ARG A 434 -9.94 1.06 -3.21
CA ARG A 434 -11.15 0.60 -3.93
C ARG A 434 -12.03 1.75 -4.39
N TYR A 435 -12.04 2.83 -3.62
CA TYR A 435 -12.83 4.02 -3.90
C TYR A 435 -11.90 5.20 -4.14
N GLU A 436 -12.33 6.08 -5.02
CA GLU A 436 -11.63 7.31 -5.35
C GLU A 436 -12.09 8.44 -4.43
N SER A 437 -11.22 9.41 -4.20
CA SER A 437 -11.67 10.69 -3.62
C SER A 437 -12.51 11.45 -4.64
N TYR A 438 -13.38 12.35 -4.17
CA TYR A 438 -14.19 13.18 -5.06
C TYR A 438 -13.33 14.05 -5.98
N VAL A 439 -12.10 14.40 -5.59
CA VAL A 439 -11.19 15.09 -6.51
C VAL A 439 -10.61 14.13 -7.53
N GLN A 440 -10.17 12.94 -7.11
CA GLN A 440 -9.66 11.95 -8.04
C GLN A 440 -10.68 11.64 -9.15
N ALA A 441 -11.92 11.39 -8.74
CA ALA A 441 -12.98 10.93 -9.62
C ALA A 441 -13.76 12.05 -10.35
N ILE A 442 -13.91 13.22 -9.72
CA ILE A 442 -14.89 14.24 -10.15
C ILE A 442 -14.22 15.59 -10.35
N MET A 443 -13.75 16.23 -9.26
CA MET A 443 -13.30 17.63 -9.31
C MET A 443 -11.96 17.80 -10.00
N GLY A 444 -11.13 16.76 -10.07
CA GLY A 444 -9.87 16.77 -10.78
C GLY A 444 -10.04 17.05 -12.27
N ASP A 445 -11.12 16.55 -12.89
CA ASP A 445 -11.47 16.88 -14.27
C ASP A 445 -11.91 18.34 -14.42
N VAL A 446 -12.67 18.85 -13.44
CA VAL A 446 -13.11 20.26 -13.39
C VAL A 446 -11.89 21.18 -13.26
N PHE A 447 -10.96 20.87 -12.36
CA PHE A 447 -9.70 21.59 -12.21
C PHE A 447 -8.83 21.51 -13.45
N SER A 448 -8.76 20.35 -14.12
CA SER A 448 -8.01 20.22 -15.36
C SER A 448 -8.55 21.12 -16.48
N LEU A 449 -9.82 21.52 -16.46
CA LEU A 449 -10.39 22.54 -17.35
C LEU A 449 -10.12 23.99 -16.87
N GLY A 450 -9.35 24.16 -15.80
CA GLY A 450 -9.06 25.44 -15.14
C GLY A 450 -10.19 25.96 -14.25
N PHE A 451 -11.34 25.27 -14.17
CA PHE A 451 -12.46 25.68 -13.33
C PHE A 451 -12.15 25.41 -11.86
N GLY A 452 -12.35 26.42 -11.03
CA GLY A 452 -12.19 26.30 -9.59
C GLY A 452 -12.78 27.53 -8.89
N PRO A 453 -12.69 27.60 -7.55
CA PRO A 453 -13.38 28.62 -6.77
C PRO A 453 -12.93 30.01 -7.18
N PHE A 454 -13.90 30.85 -7.55
CA PHE A 454 -13.72 32.28 -7.75
C PHE A 454 -14.73 32.98 -6.85
N ARG A 455 -14.22 33.72 -5.87
CA ARG A 455 -15.04 34.43 -4.89
C ARG A 455 -14.78 35.91 -4.92
N TRP A 456 -15.76 36.66 -4.49
CA TRP A 456 -15.60 38.09 -4.29
C TRP A 456 -16.38 38.59 -3.09
N VAL A 457 -15.96 39.75 -2.58
CA VAL A 457 -16.58 40.49 -1.49
C VAL A 457 -16.81 41.94 -1.94
N CYS A 458 -18.03 42.43 -1.77
CA CYS A 458 -18.39 43.83 -2.03
C CYS A 458 -18.04 44.67 -0.79
N CYS A 459 -17.05 45.56 -0.92
CA CYS A 459 -16.49 46.27 0.23
C CYS A 459 -17.37 47.42 0.75
N SER A 460 -18.44 47.76 0.03
CA SER A 460 -19.50 48.68 0.47
C SER A 460 -20.34 48.12 1.61
N GLY A 461 -20.47 46.79 1.69
CA GLY A 461 -21.43 46.12 2.58
C GLY A 461 -22.89 46.30 2.15
N ASP A 462 -23.19 46.81 0.95
CA ASP A 462 -24.55 46.94 0.42
C ASP A 462 -24.95 45.65 -0.33
N PRO A 463 -26.02 44.95 0.08
CA PRO A 463 -26.56 43.79 -0.64
C PRO A 463 -26.89 44.07 -2.12
N LYS A 464 -27.14 45.32 -2.52
CA LYS A 464 -27.38 45.70 -3.92
C LYS A 464 -26.14 45.55 -4.79
N ASP A 465 -24.95 45.81 -4.25
CA ASP A 465 -23.71 45.57 -4.98
C ASP A 465 -23.54 44.08 -5.24
N LEU A 466 -23.88 43.24 -4.24
CA LEU A 466 -23.86 41.79 -4.42
C LEU A 466 -24.87 41.33 -5.49
N GLU A 467 -26.10 41.83 -5.46
CA GLU A 467 -27.11 41.56 -6.49
C GLU A 467 -26.65 41.99 -7.89
N MET A 468 -25.98 43.14 -7.99
CA MET A 468 -25.40 43.62 -9.25
C MET A 468 -24.27 42.71 -9.74
N THR A 469 -23.37 42.28 -8.84
CA THR A 469 -22.32 41.32 -9.22
C THR A 469 -22.88 39.97 -9.66
N ASP A 470 -23.95 39.47 -9.03
CA ASP A 470 -24.64 38.24 -9.44
C ASP A 470 -25.21 38.38 -10.87
N LYS A 471 -25.82 39.53 -11.20
CA LYS A 471 -26.32 39.85 -12.55
C LYS A 471 -25.20 39.91 -13.58
N ILE A 472 -24.10 40.57 -13.25
CA ILE A 472 -22.91 40.64 -14.12
C ILE A 472 -22.37 39.23 -14.36
N ALA A 473 -22.24 38.41 -13.33
CA ALA A 473 -21.71 37.06 -13.44
C ALA A 473 -22.58 36.16 -14.34
N ALA A 474 -23.91 36.22 -14.17
CA ALA A 474 -24.84 35.50 -15.02
C ALA A 474 -24.70 35.92 -16.51
N SER A 475 -24.63 37.22 -16.78
CA SER A 475 -24.48 37.73 -18.15
C SER A 475 -23.14 37.33 -18.77
N VAL A 476 -22.04 37.37 -18.01
CA VAL A 476 -20.72 36.93 -18.50
C VAL A 476 -20.74 35.45 -18.89
N PHE A 477 -21.38 34.58 -18.11
CA PHE A 477 -21.47 33.16 -18.45
C PHE A 477 -22.36 32.90 -19.66
N GLU A 478 -23.50 33.59 -19.79
CA GLU A 478 -24.36 33.51 -20.96
C GLU A 478 -23.61 33.85 -22.25
N GLU A 479 -22.69 34.82 -22.21
CA GLU A 479 -21.84 35.16 -23.35
C GLU A 479 -20.73 34.12 -23.58
N LEU A 480 -20.02 33.69 -22.53
CA LEU A 480 -18.92 32.72 -22.67
C LEU A 480 -19.38 31.37 -23.21
N MET A 481 -20.58 30.92 -22.84
CA MET A 481 -21.17 29.66 -23.32
C MET A 481 -21.46 29.65 -24.83
N LYS A 482 -21.45 30.81 -25.51
CA LYS A 482 -21.64 30.88 -26.97
C LYS A 482 -20.38 30.50 -27.73
N THR A 483 -19.21 30.59 -27.11
CA THR A 483 -17.91 30.46 -27.78
C THR A 483 -16.98 29.43 -27.15
N CYS A 484 -17.23 28.98 -25.91
CA CYS A 484 -16.39 27.97 -25.26
C CYS A 484 -16.65 26.55 -25.80
N ASN A 485 -15.74 25.62 -25.51
CA ASN A 485 -15.94 24.19 -25.81
C ASN A 485 -17.07 23.58 -24.96
N GLU A 486 -17.59 22.42 -25.37
CA GLU A 486 -18.72 21.75 -24.72
C GLU A 486 -18.44 21.35 -23.27
N LYS A 487 -17.21 20.95 -22.94
CA LYS A 487 -16.83 20.59 -21.56
C LYS A 487 -16.89 21.82 -20.63
N ALA A 488 -16.34 22.95 -21.07
CA ALA A 488 -16.40 24.21 -20.34
C ALA A 488 -17.84 24.75 -20.25
N LYS A 489 -18.63 24.60 -21.32
CA LYS A 489 -20.02 25.03 -21.37
C LYS A 489 -20.87 24.36 -20.30
N GLN A 490 -20.69 23.05 -20.09
CA GLN A 490 -21.39 22.34 -19.02
C GLN A 490 -21.05 22.90 -17.63
N GLN A 491 -19.79 23.21 -17.37
CA GLN A 491 -19.38 23.79 -16.10
C GLN A 491 -19.95 25.21 -15.91
N TYR A 492 -20.02 26.02 -16.97
CA TYR A 492 -20.70 27.31 -16.91
C TYR A 492 -22.21 27.19 -16.66
N LEU A 493 -22.88 26.19 -17.24
CA LEU A 493 -24.30 25.93 -16.98
C LEU A 493 -24.59 25.65 -15.51
N ASP A 494 -23.77 24.80 -14.87
CA ASP A 494 -23.93 24.49 -13.44
C ASP A 494 -23.74 25.74 -12.58
N ASN A 495 -22.74 26.56 -12.90
CA ASN A 495 -22.46 27.79 -12.17
C ASN A 495 -23.47 28.91 -12.45
N LEU A 496 -24.09 28.91 -13.64
CA LEU A 496 -25.20 29.80 -13.97
C LEU A 496 -26.48 29.42 -13.22
N LYS A 497 -26.76 28.11 -13.07
CA LYS A 497 -27.85 27.63 -12.21
C LYS A 497 -27.63 28.11 -10.78
N TRP A 498 -26.43 27.88 -10.24
CA TRP A 498 -26.05 28.33 -8.91
C TRP A 498 -26.24 29.83 -8.70
N ILE A 499 -25.67 30.68 -9.57
CA ILE A 499 -25.69 32.13 -9.34
C ILE A 499 -27.10 32.73 -9.38
N ARG A 500 -28.00 32.13 -10.18
CA ARG A 500 -29.42 32.53 -10.25
C ARG A 500 -30.22 32.15 -9.00
N GLU A 501 -29.79 31.11 -8.29
CA GLU A 501 -30.49 30.59 -7.10
C GLU A 501 -29.84 31.02 -5.78
N ALA A 502 -28.58 31.49 -5.80
CA ALA A 502 -27.79 31.78 -4.60
C ALA A 502 -28.48 32.76 -3.64
N MET A 503 -29.08 33.84 -4.17
CA MET A 503 -29.81 34.84 -3.38
C MET A 503 -31.04 34.25 -2.68
N ALA A 504 -31.83 33.42 -3.38
CA ALA A 504 -33.02 32.79 -2.81
C ALA A 504 -32.68 31.86 -1.63
N ASN A 505 -31.46 31.32 -1.62
CA ASN A 505 -30.97 30.43 -0.58
C ASN A 505 -30.42 31.13 0.67
N LYS A 506 -30.30 32.46 0.68
CA LYS A 506 -29.90 33.29 1.85
C LYS A 506 -28.64 32.79 2.57
N LEU A 507 -27.57 32.56 1.81
CA LEU A 507 -26.32 31.96 2.32
C LEU A 507 -25.27 32.97 2.80
N VAL A 508 -25.53 34.27 2.63
CA VAL A 508 -24.61 35.35 3.03
C VAL A 508 -24.55 35.46 4.54
N VAL A 509 -23.34 35.48 5.10
CA VAL A 509 -23.07 35.68 6.53
C VAL A 509 -21.81 36.55 6.65
N GLY A 510 -21.88 37.60 7.47
CA GLY A 510 -20.81 38.60 7.58
C GLY A 510 -20.83 39.55 6.39
N SER A 511 -19.71 39.64 5.68
CA SER A 511 -19.56 40.49 4.48
C SER A 511 -20.43 40.02 3.29
N GLU A 512 -20.83 40.99 2.46
CA GLU A 512 -21.58 40.76 1.24
C GLU A 512 -20.69 40.08 0.19
N ALA A 513 -20.75 38.75 0.16
CA ALA A 513 -19.82 37.91 -0.58
C ALA A 513 -20.53 36.84 -1.42
N ARG A 514 -19.88 36.41 -2.50
CA ARG A 514 -20.33 35.33 -3.37
C ARG A 514 -19.17 34.45 -3.83
N ILE A 515 -19.50 33.23 -4.20
CA ILE A 515 -18.61 32.25 -4.83
C ILE A 515 -19.29 31.61 -6.04
N LEU A 516 -18.48 31.17 -6.99
CA LEU A 516 -18.83 30.24 -8.07
C LEU A 516 -17.54 29.59 -8.59
N TYR A 517 -17.63 28.68 -9.57
CA TYR A 517 -16.46 28.15 -10.27
C TYR A 517 -16.31 28.76 -11.66
N SER A 518 -15.08 29.08 -12.04
CA SER A 518 -14.77 29.65 -13.36
C SER A 518 -13.33 29.34 -13.78
N ASN A 519 -13.08 29.26 -15.09
CA ASN A 519 -11.76 29.02 -15.66
C ASN A 519 -10.99 30.32 -15.97
N CYS A 520 -9.81 30.23 -16.61
CA CYS A 520 -8.93 31.36 -16.91
C CYS A 520 -9.67 32.54 -17.58
N GLU A 521 -10.37 32.26 -18.68
CA GLU A 521 -11.12 33.26 -19.43
C GLU A 521 -12.26 33.84 -18.58
N GLY A 522 -13.04 32.97 -17.93
CA GLY A 522 -14.18 33.39 -17.11
C GLY A 522 -13.78 34.26 -15.93
N ARG A 523 -12.76 33.87 -15.16
CA ARG A 523 -12.22 34.68 -14.04
C ARG A 523 -11.75 36.05 -14.52
N THR A 524 -11.01 36.08 -15.63
CA THR A 524 -10.50 37.32 -16.20
C THR A 524 -11.66 38.23 -16.64
N ARG A 525 -12.65 37.71 -17.36
CA ARG A 525 -13.80 38.49 -17.83
C ARG A 525 -14.66 39.03 -16.69
N LEU A 526 -14.93 38.21 -15.67
CA LEU A 526 -15.63 38.64 -14.46
C LEU A 526 -14.90 39.77 -13.75
N ALA A 527 -13.59 39.60 -13.52
CA ALA A 527 -12.77 40.62 -12.87
C ALA A 527 -12.79 41.96 -13.63
N LEU A 528 -12.68 41.92 -14.96
CA LEU A 528 -12.72 43.13 -15.79
C LEU A 528 -14.08 43.82 -15.74
N GLU A 529 -15.18 43.07 -15.81
CA GLU A 529 -16.53 43.64 -15.75
C GLU A 529 -16.89 44.17 -14.35
N PHE A 530 -16.42 43.53 -13.28
CA PHE A 530 -16.52 44.05 -11.92
C PHE A 530 -15.71 45.34 -11.76
N ASN A 531 -14.45 45.36 -12.19
CA ASN A 531 -13.62 46.57 -12.13
C ASN A 531 -14.24 47.73 -12.92
N LYS A 532 -14.76 47.45 -14.11
CA LYS A 532 -15.52 48.41 -14.90
C LYS A 532 -16.79 48.88 -14.18
N ALA A 533 -17.50 47.98 -13.49
CA ALA A 533 -18.69 48.34 -12.74
C ALA A 533 -18.41 49.26 -11.55
N VAL A 534 -17.26 49.09 -10.87
CA VAL A 534 -16.77 50.04 -9.86
C VAL A 534 -16.46 51.39 -10.51
N ARG A 535 -15.69 51.40 -11.62
CA ARG A 535 -15.31 52.62 -12.35
C ARG A 535 -16.51 53.44 -12.84
N ASP A 536 -17.51 52.77 -13.37
CA ASP A 536 -18.71 53.42 -13.95
C ASP A 536 -19.79 53.70 -12.88
N GLY A 537 -19.55 53.36 -11.61
CA GLY A 537 -20.47 53.62 -10.48
C GLY A 537 -21.70 52.70 -10.41
N ARG A 538 -21.69 51.57 -11.13
CA ARG A 538 -22.72 50.51 -11.00
C ARG A 538 -22.55 49.70 -9.72
N LEU A 539 -21.33 49.59 -9.23
CA LEU A 539 -20.98 49.12 -7.89
C LEU A 539 -20.52 50.33 -7.08
N SER A 540 -20.97 50.43 -5.84
CA SER A 540 -20.80 51.63 -5.03
C SER A 540 -19.42 51.79 -4.39
N ASP A 541 -18.65 50.69 -4.28
CA ASP A 541 -17.29 50.67 -3.72
C ASP A 541 -16.46 49.53 -4.33
N CYS A 542 -15.23 49.34 -3.86
CA CYS A 542 -14.33 48.28 -4.32
C CYS A 542 -14.92 46.86 -4.19
N VAL A 543 -14.38 45.97 -5.01
CA VAL A 543 -14.62 44.52 -4.90
C VAL A 543 -13.31 43.81 -4.65
N VAL A 544 -13.25 42.99 -3.60
CA VAL A 544 -12.13 42.09 -3.34
C VAL A 544 -12.39 40.77 -4.04
N LEU A 545 -11.53 40.38 -4.97
CA LEU A 545 -11.45 39.02 -5.51
C LEU A 545 -10.59 38.14 -4.60
N SER A 546 -10.94 36.87 -4.49
CA SER A 546 -10.10 35.85 -3.87
C SER A 546 -10.55 34.47 -4.36
N ARG A 547 -10.09 33.42 -3.69
CA ARG A 547 -10.52 32.02 -3.86
C ARG A 547 -10.22 31.19 -2.62
N ASP A 548 -10.77 29.98 -2.61
CA ASP A 548 -10.22 28.96 -1.71
C ASP A 548 -8.84 28.52 -2.18
N HIS A 549 -8.07 27.87 -1.32
CA HIS A 549 -6.83 27.23 -1.78
C HIS A 549 -7.13 25.93 -2.53
N HIS A 550 -8.33 25.35 -2.33
CA HIS A 550 -8.89 24.24 -3.10
C HIS A 550 -9.15 24.63 -4.57
N ASP A 551 -8.08 24.74 -5.36
CA ASP A 551 -8.12 25.24 -6.73
C ASP A 551 -7.08 24.52 -7.62
N VAL A 552 -7.21 24.71 -8.93
CA VAL A 552 -6.41 24.07 -9.98
C VAL A 552 -4.89 24.15 -9.76
N SER A 553 -4.39 25.30 -9.32
CA SER A 553 -2.94 25.57 -9.18
C SER A 553 -2.51 25.81 -7.73
N GLY A 554 -3.46 26.15 -6.85
CA GLY A 554 -3.15 26.65 -5.52
C GLY A 554 -2.61 25.57 -4.58
N THR A 555 -2.90 24.29 -4.80
CA THR A 555 -2.64 23.26 -3.80
C THR A 555 -2.04 21.99 -4.39
N ASP A 556 -0.97 21.51 -3.75
CA ASP A 556 -0.49 20.14 -3.87
C ASP A 556 -0.95 19.33 -2.67
N SER A 557 -1.78 18.30 -2.92
CA SER A 557 -2.33 17.40 -1.92
C SER A 557 -2.59 16.02 -2.53
N PRO A 558 -1.72 15.02 -2.27
CA PRO A 558 -1.81 13.70 -2.90
C PRO A 558 -3.11 12.97 -2.57
N TYR A 559 -3.75 13.30 -1.45
CA TYR A 559 -4.99 12.67 -1.01
C TYR A 559 -6.25 13.42 -1.47
N ARG A 560 -6.09 14.58 -2.12
CA ARG A 560 -7.23 15.41 -2.56
C ARG A 560 -6.92 16.21 -3.81
N GLU A 561 -6.47 17.46 -3.74
CA GLU A 561 -6.36 18.35 -4.91
C GLU A 561 -5.53 17.80 -6.08
N THR A 562 -4.49 17.02 -5.79
CA THR A 562 -3.60 16.41 -6.80
C THR A 562 -3.72 14.89 -6.85
N SER A 563 -4.78 14.30 -6.29
CA SER A 563 -5.00 12.86 -6.31
C SER A 563 -5.32 12.30 -7.71
N ASN A 564 -5.65 13.15 -8.69
CA ASN A 564 -5.78 12.76 -10.10
C ASN A 564 -4.52 13.05 -10.94
N VAL A 565 -3.39 13.37 -10.31
CA VAL A 565 -2.09 13.51 -10.96
C VAL A 565 -1.37 12.16 -10.88
N THR A 566 -1.17 11.51 -12.02
CA THR A 566 -0.79 10.08 -12.09
C THR A 566 0.65 9.82 -12.55
N ASP A 567 1.42 10.86 -12.87
CA ASP A 567 2.83 10.74 -13.31
C ASP A 567 3.82 10.54 -12.14
N GLY A 568 3.30 10.33 -10.92
CA GLY A 568 4.08 10.22 -9.68
C GLY A 568 4.37 11.57 -9.00
N SER A 569 4.11 12.70 -9.66
CA SER A 569 4.42 14.03 -9.10
C SER A 569 3.43 14.49 -8.03
N MET A 570 2.37 13.74 -7.72
CA MET A 570 1.32 14.11 -6.74
C MET A 570 1.86 14.42 -5.33
N PHE A 571 3.05 13.94 -4.97
CA PHE A 571 3.75 14.17 -3.70
C PHE A 571 4.69 15.39 -3.71
N THR A 572 4.88 16.03 -4.86
CA THR A 572 5.68 17.28 -4.98
C THR A 572 4.87 18.48 -4.49
N ALA A 573 5.54 19.59 -4.17
CA ALA A 573 4.91 20.85 -3.75
C ALA A 573 5.27 22.04 -4.65
N ASP A 574 5.91 21.77 -5.80
CA ASP A 574 6.42 22.81 -6.69
C ASP A 574 5.30 23.69 -7.26
N MET A 575 4.15 23.12 -7.59
CA MET A 575 3.05 23.86 -8.20
C MET A 575 2.49 24.93 -7.26
N ALA A 576 2.21 24.58 -6.00
CA ALA A 576 1.70 25.51 -4.99
C ALA A 576 2.72 26.63 -4.69
N ILE A 577 4.00 26.30 -4.59
CA ILE A 577 5.09 27.27 -4.35
C ILE A 577 5.28 28.19 -5.56
N GLN A 578 5.29 27.65 -6.77
CA GLN A 578 5.35 28.46 -7.98
C GLN A 578 4.13 29.38 -8.08
N ASN A 579 2.93 28.89 -7.73
CA ASN A 579 1.71 29.69 -7.83
C ASN A 579 1.80 30.96 -7.01
N VAL A 580 2.09 30.84 -5.71
CA VAL A 580 2.16 31.99 -4.79
C VAL A 580 3.26 32.99 -5.18
N ILE A 581 4.42 32.50 -5.64
CA ILE A 581 5.50 33.36 -6.13
C ILE A 581 5.06 34.11 -7.38
N GLY A 582 4.45 33.41 -8.33
CA GLY A 582 4.04 34.00 -9.59
C GLY A 582 2.85 34.95 -9.46
N ASP A 583 1.92 34.72 -8.54
CA ASP A 583 0.84 35.66 -8.17
C ASP A 583 1.43 36.95 -7.58
N ALA A 584 2.38 36.80 -6.66
CA ALA A 584 3.06 37.93 -6.04
C ALA A 584 3.79 38.79 -7.08
N ALA A 585 4.51 38.15 -8.01
CA ALA A 585 5.25 38.81 -9.08
C ALA A 585 4.35 39.49 -10.13
N ARG A 586 3.04 39.19 -10.14
CA ARG A 586 2.07 39.68 -11.15
C ARG A 586 1.02 40.63 -10.60
N GLY A 587 1.08 40.96 -9.32
CA GLY A 587 0.30 42.04 -8.72
C GLY A 587 -0.98 41.62 -8.00
N ALA A 588 -1.01 40.41 -7.44
CA ALA A 588 -1.97 40.12 -6.37
C ALA A 588 -1.84 41.14 -5.23
N THR A 589 -2.96 41.56 -4.61
CA THR A 589 -2.95 42.52 -3.51
C THR A 589 -2.39 41.90 -2.23
N TRP A 590 -2.67 40.63 -1.98
CA TRP A 590 -1.92 39.80 -1.04
C TRP A 590 -1.83 38.38 -1.54
N VAL A 591 -0.83 37.67 -1.05
CA VAL A 591 -0.62 36.24 -1.33
C VAL A 591 -0.41 35.47 -0.04
N SER A 592 -0.70 34.18 -0.07
CA SER A 592 -0.53 33.30 1.09
C SER A 592 -0.07 31.90 0.68
N ILE A 593 0.82 31.30 1.47
CA ILE A 593 1.20 29.87 1.39
C ILE A 593 1.09 29.21 2.76
N HIS A 594 0.34 28.12 2.83
CA HIS A 594 -0.02 27.43 4.06
C HIS A 594 0.41 25.95 4.02
N ASN A 595 0.63 25.38 5.21
CA ASN A 595 0.87 23.95 5.42
C ASN A 595 -0.41 23.28 5.94
N GLY A 596 -0.83 22.22 5.26
CA GLY A 596 -1.79 21.25 5.76
C GLY A 596 -3.26 21.55 5.50
N GLY A 597 -3.58 22.55 4.67
CA GLY A 597 -4.94 22.97 4.41
C GLY A 597 -5.87 21.83 3.98
N GLY A 598 -6.84 21.51 4.83
CA GLY A 598 -7.92 20.58 4.53
C GLY A 598 -7.63 19.12 4.88
N CYS A 599 -6.63 18.45 4.30
CA CYS A 599 -6.31 17.05 4.67
C CYS A 599 -5.58 16.93 6.01
N GLY A 600 -4.97 18.01 6.51
CA GLY A 600 -4.29 18.07 7.78
C GLY A 600 -2.81 18.46 7.66
N TRP A 601 -2.25 18.90 8.79
CA TRP A 601 -0.86 19.35 8.91
C TRP A 601 0.15 18.33 8.38
N GLY A 602 1.10 18.77 7.55
CA GLY A 602 2.17 17.94 6.97
C GLY A 602 1.81 17.23 5.67
N GLU A 603 0.53 17.16 5.33
CA GLU A 603 0.05 16.40 4.17
C GLU A 603 -0.14 17.25 2.90
N VAL A 604 -0.08 18.58 3.03
CA VAL A 604 -0.52 19.52 1.98
C VAL A 604 0.33 20.78 1.98
N MET A 605 0.62 21.31 0.79
CA MET A 605 1.07 22.70 0.60
C MET A 605 0.03 23.44 -0.24
N ASN A 606 -0.54 24.50 0.33
CA ASN A 606 -1.71 25.16 -0.25
C ASN A 606 -1.60 26.69 -0.19
N GLY A 607 -1.75 27.34 -1.34
CA GLY A 607 -1.63 28.77 -1.53
C GLY A 607 -2.88 29.44 -2.12
N GLY A 608 -2.96 30.74 -1.89
CA GLY A 608 -4.09 31.58 -2.28
C GLY A 608 -3.70 33.04 -2.43
N PHE A 609 -4.65 33.84 -2.88
CA PHE A 609 -4.46 35.26 -3.14
C PHE A 609 -5.70 36.06 -2.72
N GLY A 610 -5.52 37.37 -2.59
CA GLY A 610 -6.61 38.33 -2.73
C GLY A 610 -6.20 39.50 -3.61
N HIS A 611 -7.17 40.08 -4.30
CA HIS A 611 -6.94 41.15 -5.27
C HIS A 611 -8.06 42.19 -5.24
N VAL A 612 -7.71 43.45 -5.08
CA VAL A 612 -8.66 44.55 -4.98
C VAL A 612 -8.94 45.15 -6.37
N LEU A 613 -10.22 45.20 -6.73
CA LEU A 613 -10.76 45.92 -7.88
C LEU A 613 -11.30 47.27 -7.41
N ASP A 614 -10.55 48.33 -7.69
CA ASP A 614 -10.84 49.71 -7.27
C ASP A 614 -11.36 50.59 -8.43
N GLY A 615 -11.60 49.98 -9.60
CA GLY A 615 -12.01 50.69 -10.82
C GLY A 615 -10.84 51.27 -11.62
N SER A 616 -9.62 51.23 -11.10
CA SER A 616 -8.45 51.80 -11.76
C SER A 616 -7.97 50.95 -12.95
N GLU A 617 -7.28 51.60 -13.89
CA GLU A 617 -6.54 50.91 -14.96
C GLU A 617 -5.39 50.05 -14.40
N ALA A 618 -4.83 50.43 -13.24
CA ALA A 618 -3.76 49.69 -12.59
C ALA A 618 -4.26 48.33 -12.06
N ALA A 619 -5.42 48.30 -11.40
CA ALA A 619 -6.08 47.05 -11.01
C ALA A 619 -6.42 46.19 -12.23
N GLU A 620 -6.94 46.81 -13.30
CA GLU A 620 -7.24 46.11 -14.56
C GLU A 620 -5.99 45.43 -15.15
N LYS A 621 -4.86 46.14 -15.21
CA LYS A 621 -3.58 45.62 -15.71
C LYS A 621 -3.06 44.47 -14.85
N ARG A 622 -3.11 44.59 -13.51
CA ARG A 622 -2.67 43.52 -12.60
C ARG A 622 -3.55 42.27 -12.76
N CYS A 623 -4.87 42.41 -12.80
CA CYS A 623 -5.79 41.31 -13.02
C CYS A 623 -5.50 40.53 -14.32
N LYS A 624 -5.26 41.24 -15.43
CA LYS A 624 -4.89 40.63 -16.72
C LYS A 624 -3.56 39.87 -16.68
N ASN A 625 -2.69 40.17 -15.73
CA ASN A 625 -1.40 39.51 -15.59
C ASN A 625 -1.46 38.29 -14.66
N PHE A 626 -2.07 38.42 -13.48
CA PHE A 626 -1.98 37.36 -12.46
C PHE A 626 -3.06 36.27 -12.62
N LEU A 627 -4.31 36.59 -13.00
CA LEU A 627 -5.37 35.57 -13.12
C LEU A 627 -5.05 34.48 -14.16
N PRO A 628 -4.48 34.81 -15.34
CA PRO A 628 -4.03 33.77 -16.25
C PRO A 628 -2.95 32.88 -15.66
N TRP A 629 -2.05 33.42 -14.83
CA TRP A 629 -1.03 32.62 -14.14
C TRP A 629 -1.65 31.72 -13.06
N ASP A 630 -2.49 32.27 -12.18
CA ASP A 630 -3.18 31.55 -11.09
C ASP A 630 -3.97 30.33 -11.59
N VAL A 631 -4.44 30.37 -12.84
CA VAL A 631 -5.13 29.24 -13.47
C VAL A 631 -4.19 28.39 -14.34
N CYS A 632 -3.48 28.99 -15.29
CA CYS A 632 -2.75 28.23 -16.30
C CYS A 632 -1.53 27.50 -15.73
N ASN A 633 -0.98 27.92 -14.58
CA ASN A 633 0.09 27.18 -13.89
C ASN A 633 -0.34 25.74 -13.59
N GLY A 634 -1.46 25.55 -12.90
CA GLY A 634 -1.99 24.25 -12.54
C GLY A 634 -2.54 23.48 -13.74
N VAL A 635 -3.18 24.15 -14.70
CA VAL A 635 -3.58 23.50 -15.96
C VAL A 635 -2.36 22.95 -16.69
N SER A 636 -1.25 23.70 -16.75
CA SER A 636 -0.01 23.25 -17.39
C SER A 636 0.61 22.05 -16.67
N ARG A 637 0.64 22.07 -15.32
CA ARG A 637 1.12 20.93 -14.52
C ARG A 637 0.27 19.69 -14.77
N ARG A 638 -1.06 19.83 -14.72
CA ARG A 638 -2.01 18.72 -14.95
C ARG A 638 -1.92 18.20 -16.38
N SER A 639 -1.66 19.08 -17.35
CA SER A 639 -1.36 18.71 -18.73
C SER A 639 -0.11 17.87 -18.78
N TRP A 640 1.00 18.30 -18.17
CA TRP A 640 2.27 17.56 -18.14
C TRP A 640 2.11 16.14 -17.55
N ALA A 641 1.28 16.01 -16.52
CA ALA A 641 0.96 14.73 -15.89
C ALA A 641 0.02 13.83 -16.71
N GLY A 642 -0.42 14.25 -17.89
CA GLY A 642 -1.22 13.42 -18.80
C GLY A 642 -2.73 13.53 -18.68
N ASN A 643 -3.25 14.60 -18.07
CA ASN A 643 -4.70 14.81 -18.08
C ASN A 643 -5.17 15.43 -19.41
N ASP A 644 -6.03 14.70 -20.14
CA ASP A 644 -6.56 15.12 -21.45
C ASP A 644 -7.33 16.46 -21.41
N ASN A 645 -8.11 16.70 -20.35
CA ASN A 645 -8.83 17.96 -20.20
C ASN A 645 -7.86 19.14 -20.07
N ALA A 646 -6.76 18.93 -19.36
CA ALA A 646 -5.73 19.94 -19.17
C ALA A 646 -4.90 20.20 -20.44
N ILE A 647 -4.55 19.14 -21.19
CA ILE A 647 -3.89 19.27 -22.50
C ILE A 647 -4.75 20.10 -23.46
N MET A 648 -6.04 19.76 -23.56
CA MET A 648 -7.00 20.50 -24.38
C MET A 648 -7.09 21.96 -23.92
N GLN A 649 -7.30 22.20 -22.62
CA GLN A 649 -7.51 23.54 -22.09
C GLN A 649 -6.25 24.41 -22.27
N ILE A 650 -5.05 23.90 -21.98
CA ILE A 650 -3.84 24.71 -22.10
C ILE A 650 -3.52 25.06 -23.55
N GLN A 651 -3.83 24.19 -24.50
CA GLN A 651 -3.72 24.49 -25.93
C GLN A 651 -4.70 25.58 -26.38
N GLU A 652 -5.91 25.63 -25.82
CA GLU A 652 -6.84 26.75 -26.06
C GLU A 652 -6.30 28.06 -25.48
N GLU A 653 -5.75 28.05 -24.27
CA GLU A 653 -5.18 29.25 -23.64
C GLU A 653 -3.94 29.75 -24.40
N MET A 654 -3.07 28.87 -24.91
CA MET A 654 -1.95 29.24 -25.77
C MET A 654 -2.38 29.85 -27.11
N LYS A 655 -3.58 29.51 -27.62
CA LYS A 655 -4.16 30.17 -28.81
C LYS A 655 -4.73 31.54 -28.48
N ARG A 656 -5.24 31.75 -27.27
CA ARG A 656 -5.78 33.04 -26.81
C ARG A 656 -4.68 34.05 -26.46
N GLU A 657 -3.56 33.58 -25.90
CA GLU A 657 -2.43 34.40 -25.48
C GLU A 657 -1.14 33.89 -26.13
N GLU A 658 -0.71 34.54 -27.22
CA GLU A 658 0.44 34.12 -28.04
C GLU A 658 1.78 34.09 -27.27
N ARG A 659 1.88 34.84 -26.17
CA ARG A 659 3.07 34.85 -25.29
C ARG A 659 3.12 33.63 -24.37
N LEU A 660 1.99 32.98 -24.09
CA LEU A 660 1.95 31.78 -23.28
C LEU A 660 2.49 30.60 -24.10
N ARG A 661 3.62 30.03 -23.65
CA ARG A 661 4.19 28.82 -24.23
C ARG A 661 4.55 27.84 -23.14
N VAL A 662 3.92 26.68 -23.19
CA VAL A 662 4.15 25.59 -22.23
C VAL A 662 4.61 24.33 -22.94
N THR A 663 5.25 23.44 -22.21
CA THR A 663 5.64 22.13 -22.73
C THR A 663 4.41 21.23 -22.82
N ILE A 664 4.09 20.77 -24.03
CA ILE A 664 3.06 19.74 -24.24
C ILE A 664 3.74 18.37 -24.12
N PRO A 665 3.24 17.46 -23.27
CA PRO A 665 3.85 16.15 -23.09
C PRO A 665 3.67 15.26 -24.33
N THR A 666 4.63 14.38 -24.54
CA THR A 666 4.56 13.29 -25.52
C THR A 666 4.66 11.98 -24.77
N PHE A 667 3.63 11.15 -24.82
CA PHE A 667 3.59 9.88 -24.11
C PHE A 667 4.21 8.77 -24.94
N ALA A 668 4.99 7.89 -24.30
CA ALA A 668 5.37 6.62 -24.89
C ALA A 668 4.14 5.70 -24.97
N SER A 669 4.06 4.85 -25.99
CA SER A 669 2.99 3.84 -26.06
C SER A 669 3.24 2.74 -25.04
N ASP A 670 2.19 2.29 -24.35
CA ASP A 670 2.28 1.17 -23.40
C ASP A 670 2.89 -0.08 -24.06
N GLU A 671 2.54 -0.38 -25.31
CA GLU A 671 3.10 -1.50 -26.08
C GLU A 671 4.64 -1.42 -26.20
N LEU A 672 5.18 -0.21 -26.37
CA LEU A 672 6.64 0.01 -26.41
C LEU A 672 7.24 -0.23 -25.04
N LEU A 673 6.63 0.33 -23.99
CA LEU A 673 7.12 0.18 -22.62
C LEU A 673 7.06 -1.28 -22.17
N GLU A 674 5.94 -1.97 -22.36
CA GLU A 674 5.78 -3.39 -22.05
C GLU A 674 6.82 -4.24 -22.77
N ARG A 675 6.99 -4.02 -24.08
CA ARG A 675 7.99 -4.75 -24.87
C ARG A 675 9.41 -4.47 -24.38
N MET A 676 9.79 -3.21 -24.23
CA MET A 676 11.16 -2.83 -23.83
C MET A 676 11.45 -3.22 -22.38
N CYS A 677 10.51 -3.01 -21.45
CA CYS A 677 10.64 -3.47 -20.07
C CYS A 677 10.72 -4.99 -20.03
N LYS A 678 9.94 -5.74 -20.81
CA LYS A 678 10.08 -7.20 -20.87
C LYS A 678 11.41 -7.65 -21.49
N GLU A 679 11.91 -6.94 -22.49
CA GLU A 679 13.20 -7.22 -23.15
C GLU A 679 14.41 -6.87 -22.25
N HIS A 680 14.27 -5.92 -21.32
CA HIS A 680 15.38 -5.35 -20.55
C HIS A 680 15.29 -5.45 -19.02
N ALA A 681 14.11 -5.65 -18.44
CA ALA A 681 13.93 -5.94 -17.02
C ALA A 681 14.15 -7.43 -16.80
N VAL A 682 15.42 -7.82 -16.64
CA VAL A 682 15.72 -9.16 -16.15
C VAL A 682 15.70 -9.09 -14.63
N GLU A 683 14.51 -9.21 -14.05
CA GLU A 683 14.37 -9.34 -12.61
C GLU A 683 14.69 -10.80 -12.24
N TYR A 684 15.70 -10.95 -11.38
CA TYR A 684 16.05 -12.22 -10.76
C TYR A 684 15.50 -12.20 -9.33
N ASP A 685 14.87 -13.29 -8.89
CA ASP A 685 14.38 -13.40 -7.51
C ASP A 685 15.54 -13.37 -6.52
N MET A 686 16.68 -13.92 -6.92
CA MET A 686 17.91 -14.02 -6.14
C MET A 686 19.12 -14.10 -7.08
N VAL A 687 20.18 -13.39 -6.72
CA VAL A 687 21.48 -13.49 -7.39
C VAL A 687 22.55 -13.92 -6.38
N PHE A 688 23.24 -15.03 -6.64
CA PHE A 688 24.46 -15.37 -5.92
C PHE A 688 25.67 -14.82 -6.66
N LYS A 689 26.59 -14.19 -5.94
CA LYS A 689 27.88 -13.72 -6.47
C LYS A 689 29.04 -14.14 -5.59
N GLY A 690 30.25 -14.05 -6.12
CA GLY A 690 31.48 -14.30 -5.38
C GLY A 690 31.55 -15.76 -4.91
N CYS A 691 31.22 -16.71 -5.77
CA CYS A 691 31.30 -18.15 -5.47
C CYS A 691 32.07 -18.91 -6.55
N ASN A 692 32.52 -20.11 -6.22
CA ASN A 692 33.06 -21.05 -7.21
C ASN A 692 31.99 -22.11 -7.49
N VAL A 693 31.63 -22.34 -8.74
CA VAL A 693 30.50 -23.23 -9.08
C VAL A 693 31.04 -24.48 -9.78
N ALA A 694 30.81 -25.65 -9.19
CA ALA A 694 30.96 -26.91 -9.91
C ALA A 694 29.64 -27.21 -10.63
N THR A 695 29.54 -26.89 -11.92
CA THR A 695 28.27 -27.02 -12.65
C THR A 695 27.84 -28.47 -12.86
N MET A 696 28.79 -29.41 -12.83
CA MET A 696 28.61 -30.81 -13.19
C MET A 696 28.07 -31.04 -14.61
N LYS A 697 28.08 -30.01 -15.47
CA LYS A 697 27.59 -30.09 -16.85
C LYS A 697 28.26 -31.24 -17.61
N ARG A 698 27.45 -32.09 -18.26
CA ARG A 698 27.98 -33.20 -19.09
C ARG A 698 28.76 -32.62 -20.28
N GLY A 699 29.89 -33.24 -20.61
CA GLY A 699 30.73 -32.83 -21.74
C GLY A 699 31.55 -31.56 -21.51
N SER A 700 31.66 -31.06 -20.28
CA SER A 700 32.57 -29.94 -19.96
C SER A 700 34.03 -30.32 -20.19
N GLU A 701 34.80 -29.43 -20.79
CA GLU A 701 36.27 -29.57 -20.94
C GLU A 701 37.02 -29.29 -19.64
N THR A 702 36.40 -28.54 -18.71
CA THR A 702 36.96 -28.29 -17.37
C THR A 702 36.50 -29.34 -16.37
N PRO A 703 37.40 -29.85 -15.48
CA PRO A 703 37.02 -30.77 -14.40
C PRO A 703 35.84 -30.23 -13.59
N TYR A 704 34.87 -31.08 -13.26
CA TYR A 704 33.61 -30.72 -12.56
C TYR A 704 32.73 -29.66 -13.28
N GLY A 705 33.14 -29.14 -14.45
CA GLY A 705 32.53 -27.96 -15.04
C GLY A 705 32.71 -26.70 -14.19
N MET A 706 33.89 -26.53 -13.59
CA MET A 706 34.18 -25.40 -12.70
C MET A 706 34.02 -24.04 -13.40
N VAL A 707 33.34 -23.11 -12.72
CA VAL A 707 33.29 -21.68 -13.02
C VAL A 707 33.79 -20.93 -11.78
N GLU A 708 34.95 -20.30 -11.89
CA GLU A 708 35.54 -19.49 -10.82
C GLU A 708 34.96 -18.07 -10.81
N ASP A 709 34.87 -17.44 -9.63
CA ASP A 709 34.28 -16.10 -9.44
C ASP A 709 32.95 -15.95 -10.18
N ALA A 710 32.00 -16.86 -9.90
CA ALA A 710 30.77 -17.00 -10.63
C ALA A 710 29.64 -16.10 -10.10
N VAL A 711 28.66 -15.91 -10.97
CA VAL A 711 27.34 -15.35 -10.69
C VAL A 711 26.29 -16.39 -11.08
N ILE A 712 25.33 -16.65 -10.19
CA ILE A 712 24.13 -17.46 -10.49
C ILE A 712 22.91 -16.56 -10.33
N GLY A 713 22.13 -16.41 -11.39
CA GLY A 713 20.83 -15.73 -11.36
C GLY A 713 19.70 -16.75 -11.28
N ILE A 714 18.81 -16.61 -10.29
CA ILE A 714 17.66 -17.49 -10.07
C ILE A 714 16.38 -16.72 -10.41
N ARG A 715 15.47 -17.37 -11.14
CA ARG A 715 14.14 -16.83 -11.48
C ARG A 715 13.10 -17.94 -11.52
N GLU A 716 11.97 -17.73 -10.86
CA GLU A 716 10.84 -18.65 -10.72
C GLU A 716 11.30 -20.06 -10.30
N GLY A 717 12.21 -20.11 -9.33
CA GLY A 717 12.80 -21.35 -8.81
C GLY A 717 13.74 -22.10 -9.77
N LYS A 718 14.10 -21.50 -10.90
CA LYS A 718 15.03 -22.06 -11.89
C LYS A 718 16.31 -21.24 -12.02
N ILE A 719 17.37 -21.88 -12.47
CA ILE A 719 18.62 -21.21 -12.85
C ILE A 719 18.35 -20.47 -14.16
N ALA A 720 18.40 -19.15 -14.13
CA ALA A 720 18.23 -18.29 -15.29
C ALA A 720 19.57 -17.80 -15.85
N PHE A 721 20.63 -17.81 -15.04
CA PHE A 721 21.99 -17.49 -15.48
C PHE A 721 23.02 -18.23 -14.62
N VAL A 722 24.12 -18.69 -15.23
CA VAL A 722 25.34 -19.12 -14.54
C VAL A 722 26.55 -18.76 -15.41
N GLY A 723 27.51 -18.02 -14.87
CA GLY A 723 28.69 -17.57 -15.61
C GLY A 723 29.66 -16.78 -14.74
N GLY A 724 30.79 -16.35 -15.31
CA GLY A 724 31.80 -15.58 -14.57
C GLY A 724 31.36 -14.15 -14.28
N ALA A 725 31.63 -13.66 -13.07
CA ALA A 725 31.28 -12.32 -12.58
C ALA A 725 31.95 -11.20 -13.38
N GLN A 726 33.11 -11.47 -14.00
CA GLN A 726 33.81 -10.49 -14.82
C GLN A 726 33.25 -10.34 -16.24
N GLY A 727 32.36 -11.24 -16.67
CA GLY A 727 31.67 -11.12 -17.95
C GLY A 727 30.70 -9.94 -17.96
N GLU A 728 30.46 -9.36 -19.14
CA GLU A 728 29.54 -8.22 -19.31
C GLU A 728 28.15 -8.50 -18.73
N GLU A 729 27.62 -9.70 -19.00
CA GLU A 729 26.32 -10.13 -18.49
C GLU A 729 26.34 -10.39 -16.97
N GLY A 730 27.41 -10.99 -16.43
CA GLY A 730 27.56 -11.22 -15.00
C GLY A 730 27.60 -9.91 -14.19
N LYS A 731 28.32 -8.90 -14.68
CA LYS A 731 28.35 -7.55 -14.08
C LYS A 731 26.98 -6.90 -14.11
N ARG A 732 26.32 -6.92 -15.28
CA ARG A 732 24.98 -6.35 -15.46
C ARG A 732 23.97 -6.96 -14.49
N ILE A 733 23.96 -8.28 -14.35
CA ILE A 733 23.04 -8.99 -13.44
C ILE A 733 23.25 -8.55 -12.00
N VAL A 734 24.50 -8.44 -11.54
CA VAL A 734 24.82 -8.00 -10.18
C VAL A 734 24.46 -6.55 -9.93
N GLU A 735 24.72 -5.65 -10.89
CA GLU A 735 24.43 -4.22 -10.77
C GLU A 735 22.93 -3.90 -10.84
N CYS A 736 22.16 -4.65 -11.61
CA CYS A 736 20.74 -4.39 -11.84
C CYS A 736 19.78 -5.14 -10.91
N SER A 737 20.28 -5.97 -9.98
CA SER A 737 19.43 -6.75 -9.07
C SER A 737 19.38 -6.17 -7.66
N SER A 738 18.19 -6.15 -7.06
CA SER A 738 17.96 -5.68 -5.69
C SER A 738 18.30 -6.74 -4.63
N ASN A 739 18.23 -8.03 -4.98
CA ASN A 739 18.46 -9.17 -4.08
C ASN A 739 19.74 -9.94 -4.45
N VAL A 740 20.90 -9.39 -4.08
CA VAL A 740 22.21 -9.96 -4.36
C VAL A 740 22.85 -10.48 -3.08
N LYS A 741 23.22 -11.76 -3.07
CA LYS A 741 23.92 -12.41 -1.98
C LYS A 741 25.35 -12.75 -2.38
N ASP A 742 26.31 -12.19 -1.65
CA ASP A 742 27.71 -12.56 -1.76
C ASP A 742 27.99 -13.82 -0.92
N LEU A 743 28.60 -14.83 -1.54
CA LEU A 743 28.93 -16.10 -0.90
C LEU A 743 30.40 -16.22 -0.47
N GLY A 744 31.20 -15.16 -0.63
CA GLY A 744 32.54 -15.05 -0.01
C GLY A 744 33.55 -16.11 -0.44
N GLY A 745 33.49 -16.55 -1.70
CA GLY A 745 34.36 -17.57 -2.29
C GLY A 745 33.93 -19.02 -1.98
N ALA A 746 32.74 -19.24 -1.44
CA ALA A 746 32.22 -20.58 -1.16
C ALA A 746 32.05 -21.41 -2.45
N LEU A 747 32.20 -22.73 -2.33
CA LEU A 747 31.86 -23.67 -3.39
C LEU A 747 30.33 -23.85 -3.47
N VAL A 748 29.79 -23.81 -4.68
CA VAL A 748 28.40 -24.13 -4.99
C VAL A 748 28.35 -25.35 -5.92
N THR A 749 27.49 -26.31 -5.60
CA THR A 749 27.23 -27.50 -6.42
C THR A 749 25.73 -27.61 -6.69
N PRO A 750 25.29 -28.46 -7.65
CA PRO A 750 23.91 -28.93 -7.65
C PRO A 750 23.60 -29.57 -6.30
N GLY A 751 22.34 -29.50 -5.91
CA GLY A 751 21.83 -30.26 -4.78
C GLY A 751 22.15 -31.74 -4.95
N LEU A 752 22.55 -32.41 -3.86
CA LEU A 752 22.86 -33.83 -3.91
C LEU A 752 21.55 -34.63 -4.04
N ILE A 753 21.64 -35.81 -4.64
CA ILE A 753 20.50 -36.68 -4.92
C ILE A 753 20.82 -38.06 -4.35
N ASP A 754 19.98 -38.51 -3.42
CA ASP A 754 20.04 -39.89 -2.93
C ASP A 754 19.06 -40.76 -3.71
N CYS A 755 19.56 -41.35 -4.80
CA CYS A 755 18.72 -42.06 -5.76
C CYS A 755 18.33 -43.48 -5.34
N HIS A 756 18.64 -43.93 -4.12
CA HIS A 756 18.25 -45.25 -3.62
C HIS A 756 18.21 -45.30 -2.08
N THR A 757 17.01 -45.28 -1.49
CA THR A 757 16.83 -45.44 -0.04
C THR A 757 15.57 -46.24 0.30
N HIS A 758 15.60 -46.89 1.47
CA HIS A 758 14.41 -47.47 2.12
C HIS A 758 14.24 -46.83 3.49
N VAL A 759 14.25 -45.49 3.56
CA VAL A 759 14.37 -44.76 4.83
C VAL A 759 13.14 -44.90 5.75
N ILE A 760 11.98 -45.30 5.20
CA ILE A 760 10.71 -45.48 5.90
C ILE A 760 10.47 -46.97 6.18
N TYR A 761 10.41 -47.35 7.45
CA TYR A 761 10.09 -48.72 7.92
C TYR A 761 9.75 -48.70 9.41
N GLY A 762 9.06 -49.74 9.88
CA GLY A 762 8.72 -49.96 11.28
C GLY A 762 9.78 -50.75 12.05
N GLY A 763 9.96 -50.38 13.33
CA GLY A 763 10.84 -51.08 14.27
C GLY A 763 12.33 -50.75 14.11
N ASP A 764 13.16 -51.55 14.76
CA ASP A 764 14.62 -51.42 14.82
C ASP A 764 15.30 -52.80 14.71
N ARG A 765 16.47 -52.87 14.06
CA ARG A 765 17.27 -54.09 13.86
C ARG A 765 18.62 -54.07 14.60
N SER A 766 18.84 -53.10 15.50
CA SER A 766 20.06 -53.02 16.30
C SER A 766 20.32 -54.28 17.15
N LEU A 767 19.26 -54.91 17.69
CA LEU A 767 19.38 -56.17 18.44
C LEU A 767 19.87 -57.32 17.55
N GLU A 768 19.36 -57.44 16.32
CA GLU A 768 19.86 -58.43 15.37
C GLU A 768 21.35 -58.21 15.07
N TRP A 769 21.76 -56.96 14.92
CA TRP A 769 23.15 -56.62 14.68
C TRP A 769 24.04 -57.08 15.85
N GLU A 770 23.63 -56.79 17.09
CA GLU A 770 24.31 -57.26 18.30
C GLU A 770 24.43 -58.79 18.34
N MET A 771 23.32 -59.50 18.08
CA MET A 771 23.28 -60.97 18.08
C MET A 771 24.18 -61.59 17.00
N LYS A 772 24.15 -61.06 15.77
CA LYS A 772 24.99 -61.54 14.67
C LYS A 772 26.48 -61.37 14.96
N LEU A 773 26.87 -60.23 15.55
CA LEU A 773 28.25 -60.00 15.95
C LEU A 773 28.68 -60.86 17.15
N ALA A 774 27.74 -61.25 18.00
CA ALA A 774 27.96 -62.23 19.07
C ALA A 774 28.01 -63.69 18.58
N GLY A 775 27.79 -63.94 17.28
CA GLY A 775 27.88 -65.27 16.68
C GLY A 775 26.57 -66.07 16.64
N ALA A 776 25.42 -65.45 16.88
CA ALA A 776 24.12 -66.12 16.81
C ALA A 776 23.81 -66.62 15.38
N SER A 777 23.24 -67.82 15.29
CA SER A 777 22.76 -68.40 14.04
C SER A 777 21.51 -67.66 13.52
N TYR A 778 21.22 -67.81 12.22
CA TYR A 778 20.05 -67.21 11.60
C TYR A 778 18.73 -67.62 12.28
N GLU A 779 18.63 -68.87 12.73
CA GLU A 779 17.45 -69.39 13.43
C GLU A 779 17.27 -68.75 14.82
N GLU A 780 18.36 -68.50 15.54
CA GLU A 780 18.33 -67.80 16.83
C GLU A 780 17.93 -66.34 16.67
N VAL A 781 18.47 -65.67 15.66
CA VAL A 781 18.10 -64.29 15.29
C VAL A 781 16.61 -64.22 14.92
N ALA A 782 16.11 -65.14 14.10
CA ALA A 782 14.70 -65.16 13.70
C ALA A 782 13.76 -65.44 14.90
N LYS A 783 14.13 -66.36 15.80
CA LYS A 783 13.35 -66.66 17.03
C LYS A 783 13.31 -65.49 18.01
N ALA A 784 14.35 -64.66 18.06
CA ALA A 784 14.43 -63.46 18.90
C ALA A 784 13.74 -62.23 18.27
N GLY A 785 13.02 -62.39 17.16
CA GLY A 785 12.36 -61.28 16.47
C GLY A 785 13.29 -60.47 15.56
N GLY A 786 14.37 -61.07 15.04
CA GLY A 786 15.21 -60.48 13.99
C GLY A 786 14.72 -60.81 12.57
N GLY A 787 15.41 -60.28 11.56
CA GLY A 787 15.11 -60.52 10.14
C GLY A 787 14.09 -59.56 9.52
N ILE A 788 13.98 -59.60 8.19
CA ILE A 788 13.06 -58.74 7.42
C ILE A 788 11.60 -58.93 7.85
N ILE A 789 11.22 -60.14 8.27
CA ILE A 789 9.87 -60.47 8.74
C ILE A 789 9.46 -59.62 9.95
N ASN A 790 10.39 -59.32 10.87
CA ASN A 790 10.07 -58.47 12.01
C ASN A 790 9.84 -57.01 11.60
N THR A 791 10.67 -56.49 10.70
CA THR A 791 10.46 -55.16 10.09
C THR A 791 9.11 -55.10 9.37
N VAL A 792 8.72 -56.18 8.68
CA VAL A 792 7.41 -56.28 8.03
C VAL A 792 6.26 -56.24 9.04
N SER A 793 6.34 -57.04 10.09
CA SER A 793 5.34 -57.05 11.17
C SER A 793 5.16 -55.66 11.81
N ASN A 794 6.27 -55.01 12.16
CA ASN A 794 6.24 -53.66 12.75
C ASN A 794 5.72 -52.60 11.77
N THR A 795 6.06 -52.71 10.48
CA THR A 795 5.58 -51.79 9.45
C THR A 795 4.07 -51.96 9.22
N ARG A 796 3.56 -53.20 9.19
CA ARG A 796 2.12 -53.48 9.09
C ARG A 796 1.34 -52.94 10.29
N ALA A 797 1.91 -53.01 11.50
CA ALA A 797 1.27 -52.49 12.72
C ALA A 797 1.29 -50.95 12.84
N ALA A 798 2.26 -50.28 12.22
CA ALA A 798 2.44 -48.83 12.32
C ALA A 798 1.40 -48.02 11.53
N THR A 799 1.04 -46.83 12.02
CA THR A 799 0.27 -45.83 11.25
C THR A 799 1.18 -45.05 10.28
N VAL A 800 0.59 -44.24 9.39
CA VAL A 800 1.38 -43.33 8.52
C VAL A 800 2.23 -42.38 9.35
N ASP A 801 1.69 -41.87 10.45
CA ASP A 801 2.40 -40.94 11.34
C ASP A 801 3.54 -41.63 12.10
N ASP A 802 3.33 -42.88 12.57
CA ASP A 802 4.38 -43.66 13.22
C ASP A 802 5.55 -43.93 12.25
N LEU A 803 5.24 -44.27 10.99
CA LEU A 803 6.24 -44.50 9.94
C LEU A 803 7.02 -43.22 9.59
N PHE A 804 6.31 -42.10 9.47
CA PHE A 804 6.92 -40.79 9.25
C PHE A 804 7.85 -40.40 10.40
N GLU A 805 7.36 -40.46 11.65
CA GLU A 805 8.14 -40.06 12.83
C GLU A 805 9.34 -40.99 13.04
N GLY A 806 9.15 -42.29 12.79
CA GLY A 806 10.23 -43.28 12.80
C GLY A 806 11.33 -42.99 11.78
N GLY A 807 10.97 -42.50 10.59
CA GLY A 807 11.89 -42.08 9.52
C GLY A 807 12.50 -40.69 9.69
N ARG A 808 11.83 -39.80 10.43
CA ARG A 808 12.14 -38.37 10.52
C ARG A 808 13.60 -38.07 10.83
N LYS A 809 14.21 -38.77 11.80
CA LYS A 809 15.62 -38.57 12.17
C LYS A 809 16.60 -38.98 11.07
N ARG A 810 16.31 -40.08 10.35
CA ARG A 810 17.15 -40.58 9.26
C ARG A 810 17.09 -39.65 8.05
N VAL A 811 15.88 -39.24 7.69
CA VAL A 811 15.65 -38.24 6.63
C VAL A 811 16.38 -36.95 6.98
N ALA A 812 16.18 -36.39 8.17
CA ALA A 812 16.84 -35.16 8.57
C ALA A 812 18.38 -35.24 8.49
N ALA A 813 18.98 -36.38 8.86
CA ALA A 813 20.42 -36.59 8.74
C ALA A 813 20.88 -36.55 7.27
N ILE A 814 20.19 -37.25 6.37
CA ILE A 814 20.52 -37.26 4.92
C ILE A 814 20.37 -35.86 4.33
N LEU A 815 19.29 -35.15 4.66
CA LEU A 815 19.04 -33.80 4.18
C LEU A 815 20.04 -32.77 4.73
N SER A 816 20.57 -32.99 5.93
CA SER A 816 21.59 -32.10 6.51
C SER A 816 22.89 -32.10 5.72
N GLU A 817 23.12 -33.11 4.89
CA GLU A 817 24.30 -33.24 4.02
C GLU A 817 24.03 -32.78 2.57
N GLY A 818 23.00 -31.96 2.35
CA GLY A 818 22.80 -31.28 1.07
C GLY A 818 21.96 -32.07 0.06
N VAL A 819 21.24 -33.10 0.50
CA VAL A 819 20.30 -33.82 -0.36
C VAL A 819 19.06 -32.97 -0.62
N THR A 820 18.76 -32.69 -1.89
CA THR A 820 17.60 -31.89 -2.35
C THR A 820 16.51 -32.76 -2.97
N THR A 821 16.90 -33.94 -3.48
CA THR A 821 16.00 -34.95 -4.03
C THR A 821 16.39 -36.32 -3.50
N MET A 822 15.40 -37.12 -3.09
CA MET A 822 15.66 -38.51 -2.69
C MET A 822 14.59 -39.45 -3.21
N GLU A 823 15.00 -40.69 -3.50
CA GLU A 823 14.04 -41.78 -3.66
C GLU A 823 13.67 -42.36 -2.31
N ILE A 824 12.40 -42.65 -2.10
CA ILE A 824 11.92 -43.44 -0.96
C ILE A 824 11.15 -44.64 -1.51
N LYS A 825 11.75 -45.82 -1.30
CA LYS A 825 11.17 -47.10 -1.67
C LYS A 825 10.29 -47.66 -0.57
N SER A 826 9.18 -48.29 -0.97
CA SER A 826 8.40 -49.14 -0.10
C SER A 826 9.06 -50.54 0.02
N GLY A 827 8.30 -51.61 0.31
CA GLY A 827 8.82 -52.98 0.31
C GLY A 827 9.10 -53.59 1.68
N TYR A 828 8.75 -52.91 2.77
CA TYR A 828 8.64 -53.53 4.10
C TYR A 828 7.19 -53.71 4.52
N GLY A 829 6.21 -53.44 3.67
CA GLY A 829 4.80 -53.75 3.94
C GLY A 829 4.40 -55.15 3.47
N LEU A 830 4.82 -55.51 2.25
CA LEU A 830 4.54 -56.78 1.55
C LEU A 830 3.03 -57.13 1.50
N GLU A 831 2.18 -56.14 1.68
CA GLU A 831 0.73 -56.18 1.53
C GLU A 831 0.22 -54.78 1.18
N TYR A 832 -0.93 -54.70 0.52
CA TYR A 832 -1.42 -53.45 -0.07
C TYR A 832 -1.49 -52.29 0.92
N GLU A 833 -2.17 -52.46 2.06
CA GLU A 833 -2.36 -51.37 3.03
C GLU A 833 -1.05 -50.90 3.66
N ALA A 834 -0.12 -51.80 3.93
CA ALA A 834 1.16 -51.42 4.51
C ALA A 834 2.07 -50.72 3.50
N GLU A 835 2.13 -51.20 2.26
CA GLU A 835 2.85 -50.54 1.17
C GLU A 835 2.27 -49.13 0.91
N ARG A 836 0.94 -49.02 0.89
CA ARG A 836 0.22 -47.74 0.79
C ARG A 836 0.60 -46.77 1.91
N LYS A 837 0.63 -47.23 3.17
CA LYS A 837 1.03 -46.41 4.32
C LYS A 837 2.47 -45.90 4.21
N MET A 838 3.40 -46.72 3.73
CA MET A 838 4.79 -46.31 3.50
C MET A 838 4.89 -45.20 2.44
N LEU A 839 4.20 -45.34 1.31
CA LEU A 839 4.22 -44.35 0.23
C LEU A 839 3.53 -43.03 0.64
N LEU A 840 2.48 -43.10 1.48
CA LEU A 840 1.88 -41.91 2.10
C LEU A 840 2.84 -41.22 3.07
N ALA A 841 3.59 -41.98 3.88
CA ALA A 841 4.62 -41.42 4.75
C ALA A 841 5.75 -40.76 3.93
N ALA A 842 6.13 -41.34 2.79
CA ALA A 842 7.06 -40.73 1.84
C ALA A 842 6.54 -39.41 1.26
N ALA A 843 5.26 -39.34 0.87
CA ALA A 843 4.63 -38.10 0.44
C ALA A 843 4.59 -37.04 1.57
N LYS A 844 4.40 -37.47 2.81
CA LYS A 844 4.48 -36.59 3.99
C LYS A 844 5.89 -36.04 4.20
N VAL A 845 6.95 -36.83 3.96
CA VAL A 845 8.35 -36.36 3.99
C VAL A 845 8.56 -35.20 3.02
N GLN A 846 8.10 -35.31 1.78
CA GLN A 846 8.21 -34.23 0.80
C GLN A 846 7.59 -32.92 1.30
N LYS A 847 6.38 -33.00 1.88
CA LYS A 847 5.65 -31.83 2.37
C LYS A 847 6.33 -31.18 3.58
N GLU A 848 6.70 -31.98 4.58
CA GLU A 848 7.23 -31.48 5.86
C GLU A 848 8.66 -30.96 5.74
N PHE A 849 9.51 -31.66 4.98
CA PHE A 849 10.92 -31.29 4.82
C PHE A 849 11.19 -30.41 3.60
N LYS A 850 10.18 -30.11 2.77
CA LYS A 850 10.31 -29.34 1.53
C LYS A 850 11.45 -29.90 0.64
N VAL A 851 11.43 -31.22 0.45
CA VAL A 851 12.40 -31.98 -0.36
C VAL A 851 11.66 -32.69 -1.48
N LYS A 852 12.29 -32.87 -2.64
CA LYS A 852 11.70 -33.65 -3.74
C LYS A 852 11.81 -35.14 -3.44
N VAL A 853 10.69 -35.87 -3.47
CA VAL A 853 10.65 -37.32 -3.21
C VAL A 853 10.18 -38.07 -4.46
N GLU A 854 10.98 -39.03 -4.91
CA GLU A 854 10.55 -40.04 -5.88
C GLU A 854 10.04 -41.27 -5.12
N LYS A 855 8.76 -41.61 -5.30
CA LYS A 855 8.09 -42.72 -4.60
C LYS A 855 8.17 -43.98 -5.45
N THR A 856 8.86 -44.98 -4.93
CA THR A 856 9.08 -46.23 -5.66
C THR A 856 8.38 -47.40 -4.96
N PHE A 857 7.55 -48.11 -5.71
CA PHE A 857 6.90 -49.33 -5.24
C PHE A 857 7.85 -50.52 -5.38
N LEU A 858 8.18 -51.15 -4.24
CA LEU A 858 8.96 -52.38 -4.17
C LEU A 858 8.18 -53.47 -3.40
N GLY A 859 6.95 -53.78 -3.82
CA GLY A 859 6.20 -54.89 -3.19
C GLY A 859 6.90 -56.25 -3.34
N ALA A 860 7.64 -56.43 -4.45
CA ALA A 860 8.49 -57.59 -4.71
C ALA A 860 9.89 -57.45 -4.06
N HIS A 861 9.94 -57.09 -2.78
CA HIS A 861 11.19 -57.03 -2.00
C HIS A 861 11.57 -58.40 -1.40
N ALA A 862 10.58 -59.12 -0.89
CA ALA A 862 10.71 -60.46 -0.33
C ALA A 862 9.36 -61.19 -0.41
N VAL A 863 9.36 -62.51 -0.30
CA VAL A 863 8.14 -63.30 -0.23
C VAL A 863 7.63 -63.33 1.22
N PRO A 864 6.45 -62.78 1.54
CA PRO A 864 5.93 -62.78 2.90
C PRO A 864 5.54 -64.20 3.34
N ASN A 865 5.50 -64.44 4.66
CA ASN A 865 5.36 -65.78 5.22
C ASN A 865 4.12 -66.54 4.75
N GLU A 866 3.00 -65.82 4.56
CA GLU A 866 1.74 -66.36 4.04
C GLU A 866 1.85 -66.92 2.62
N TYR A 867 2.85 -66.50 1.82
CA TYR A 867 3.15 -67.00 0.47
C TYR A 867 4.42 -67.85 0.40
N LYS A 868 4.92 -68.39 1.53
CA LYS A 868 6.13 -69.24 1.52
C LYS A 868 5.99 -70.41 0.55
N GLY A 869 6.90 -70.49 -0.43
CA GLY A 869 6.88 -71.50 -1.50
C GLY A 869 5.89 -71.22 -2.65
N ARG A 870 5.20 -70.06 -2.63
CA ARG A 870 4.21 -69.60 -3.62
C ARG A 870 4.56 -68.20 -4.16
N SER A 871 5.84 -67.97 -4.48
CA SER A 871 6.35 -66.68 -4.97
C SER A 871 5.63 -66.18 -6.22
N GLY A 872 5.25 -67.09 -7.13
CA GLY A 872 4.48 -66.75 -8.33
C GLY A 872 3.09 -66.18 -8.05
N GLU A 873 2.35 -66.71 -7.06
CA GLU A 873 1.04 -66.17 -6.65
C GLU A 873 1.19 -64.81 -5.95
N TYR A 874 2.26 -64.64 -5.17
CA TYR A 874 2.58 -63.35 -4.56
C TYR A 874 2.97 -62.30 -5.62
N MET A 875 3.65 -62.71 -6.69
CA MET A 875 3.98 -61.80 -7.79
C MET A 875 2.72 -61.26 -8.48
N ASP A 876 1.69 -62.10 -8.67
CA ASP A 876 0.39 -61.66 -9.18
C ASP A 876 -0.25 -60.64 -8.21
N THR A 877 -0.08 -60.82 -6.90
CA THR A 877 -0.52 -59.84 -5.88
C THR A 877 0.27 -58.51 -5.99
N CYS A 878 1.59 -58.56 -6.23
CA CYS A 878 2.40 -57.36 -6.46
C CYS A 878 1.93 -56.57 -7.69
N VAL A 879 1.53 -57.27 -8.76
CA VAL A 879 0.94 -56.66 -9.95
C VAL A 879 -0.36 -55.93 -9.62
N GLU A 880 -1.25 -56.53 -8.83
CA GLU A 880 -2.49 -55.89 -8.38
C GLU A 880 -2.23 -54.68 -7.47
N MET A 881 -1.28 -54.79 -6.55
CA MET A 881 -0.88 -53.69 -5.65
C MET A 881 -0.35 -52.49 -6.43
N LEU A 882 0.57 -52.73 -7.38
CA LEU A 882 1.11 -51.68 -8.25
C LEU A 882 0.00 -50.93 -8.98
N GLN A 883 -0.99 -51.67 -9.52
CA GLN A 883 -2.10 -51.06 -10.22
C GLN A 883 -2.89 -50.10 -9.33
N LYS A 884 -3.32 -50.58 -8.15
CA LYS A 884 -4.10 -49.76 -7.21
C LYS A 884 -3.34 -48.53 -6.74
N LEU A 885 -2.07 -48.71 -6.34
CA LEU A 885 -1.25 -47.61 -5.82
C LEU A 885 -0.94 -46.54 -6.87
N ARG A 886 -0.85 -46.93 -8.16
CA ARG A 886 -0.73 -45.97 -9.26
C ARG A 886 -2.02 -45.20 -9.50
N GLU A 887 -3.17 -45.86 -9.46
CA GLU A 887 -4.48 -45.20 -9.60
C GLU A 887 -4.70 -44.15 -8.50
N GLU A 888 -4.07 -44.34 -7.32
CA GLU A 888 -4.05 -43.36 -6.23
C GLU A 888 -2.99 -42.25 -6.37
N GLY A 889 -2.12 -42.29 -7.39
CA GLY A 889 -1.04 -41.32 -7.57
C GLY A 889 0.12 -41.47 -6.57
N LEU A 890 0.29 -42.64 -5.95
CA LEU A 890 1.32 -42.89 -4.93
C LEU A 890 2.63 -43.48 -5.49
N VAL A 891 2.68 -43.83 -6.78
CA VAL A 891 3.80 -44.54 -7.40
C VAL A 891 4.34 -43.79 -8.61
N ASP A 892 5.60 -43.36 -8.51
CA ASP A 892 6.34 -42.75 -9.61
C ASP A 892 7.14 -43.83 -10.38
N CYS A 893 7.70 -44.79 -9.65
CA CYS A 893 8.52 -45.88 -10.20
C CYS A 893 8.16 -47.26 -9.60
N CYS A 894 8.39 -48.33 -10.36
CA CYS A 894 8.27 -49.72 -9.93
C CYS A 894 9.65 -50.37 -9.84
N ASP A 895 9.80 -51.28 -8.88
CA ASP A 895 11.06 -51.98 -8.61
C ASP A 895 10.81 -53.44 -8.20
N CYS A 896 11.83 -54.28 -8.31
CA CYS A 896 11.80 -55.70 -7.95
C CYS A 896 13.18 -56.15 -7.45
N PHE A 897 13.20 -56.99 -6.42
CA PHE A 897 14.42 -57.65 -5.93
C PHE A 897 14.64 -58.99 -6.63
N THR A 898 15.41 -58.95 -7.72
CA THR A 898 15.66 -60.09 -8.61
C THR A 898 17.01 -60.70 -8.32
N GLU A 899 17.00 -61.79 -7.56
CA GLU A 899 18.18 -62.41 -6.97
C GLU A 899 17.81 -63.85 -6.56
N SER A 900 18.80 -64.72 -6.39
CA SER A 900 18.63 -66.12 -5.96
C SER A 900 17.81 -66.32 -4.69
N ILE A 901 17.78 -65.33 -3.80
CA ILE A 901 17.03 -65.35 -2.53
C ILE A 901 15.74 -64.51 -2.59
N GLY A 902 15.45 -63.87 -3.72
CA GLY A 902 14.30 -63.00 -3.98
C GLY A 902 13.39 -63.61 -5.03
N PHE A 903 13.24 -62.91 -6.16
CA PHE A 903 12.38 -63.31 -7.28
C PHE A 903 13.19 -63.73 -8.52
N SER A 904 12.65 -64.67 -9.30
CA SER A 904 13.28 -65.10 -10.56
C SER A 904 13.20 -64.02 -11.64
N VAL A 905 14.02 -64.14 -12.68
CA VAL A 905 13.93 -63.27 -13.87
C VAL A 905 12.52 -63.35 -14.47
N GLU A 906 11.98 -64.56 -14.65
CA GLU A 906 10.65 -64.79 -15.22
C GLU A 906 9.52 -64.18 -14.37
N GLU A 907 9.61 -64.27 -13.04
CA GLU A 907 8.64 -63.62 -12.14
C GLU A 907 8.71 -62.11 -12.27
N THR A 908 9.93 -61.56 -12.37
CA THR A 908 10.16 -60.12 -12.54
C THR A 908 9.60 -59.60 -13.86
N GLU A 909 9.70 -60.39 -14.95
CA GLU A 909 9.15 -60.01 -16.25
C GLU A 909 7.63 -59.76 -16.20
N LYS A 910 6.90 -60.47 -15.33
CA LYS A 910 5.46 -60.26 -15.16
C LYS A 910 5.16 -58.87 -14.60
N LEU A 911 5.83 -58.49 -13.50
CA LEU A 911 5.64 -57.19 -12.86
C LEU A 911 6.08 -56.04 -13.78
N PHE A 912 7.25 -56.17 -14.40
CA PHE A 912 7.79 -55.15 -15.30
C PHE A 912 6.99 -55.02 -16.59
N GLY A 913 6.43 -56.12 -17.11
CA GLY A 913 5.48 -56.11 -18.21
C GLY A 913 4.28 -55.22 -17.90
N ARG A 914 3.67 -55.41 -16.73
CA ARG A 914 2.54 -54.60 -16.31
C ARG A 914 2.93 -53.13 -16.04
N ALA A 915 4.03 -52.90 -15.34
CA ALA A 915 4.54 -51.55 -15.07
C ALA A 915 4.73 -50.76 -16.38
N LYS A 916 5.29 -51.41 -17.41
CA LYS A 916 5.50 -50.82 -18.73
C LYS A 916 4.19 -50.50 -19.45
N GLU A 917 3.20 -51.39 -19.42
CA GLU A 917 1.86 -51.15 -19.98
C GLU A 917 1.18 -49.93 -19.34
N MET A 918 1.42 -49.71 -18.05
CA MET A 918 0.89 -48.58 -17.28
C MET A 918 1.71 -47.28 -17.42
N GLY A 919 2.82 -47.31 -18.15
CA GLY A 919 3.75 -46.19 -18.28
C GLY A 919 4.44 -45.82 -16.96
N VAL A 920 4.61 -46.77 -16.05
CA VAL A 920 5.40 -46.60 -14.81
C VAL A 920 6.88 -46.71 -15.17
N LYS A 921 7.72 -45.82 -14.63
CA LYS A 921 9.18 -45.96 -14.72
C LYS A 921 9.61 -47.25 -14.01
N ILE A 922 10.66 -47.90 -14.48
CA ILE A 922 11.08 -49.20 -13.94
C ILE A 922 12.54 -49.12 -13.51
N ARG A 923 12.84 -49.70 -12.35
CA ARG A 923 14.18 -49.89 -11.79
C ARG A 923 14.31 -51.32 -11.29
N LEU A 924 15.52 -51.76 -11.00
CA LEU A 924 15.76 -53.14 -10.61
C LEU A 924 16.83 -53.23 -9.51
N HIS A 925 16.52 -53.90 -8.41
CA HIS A 925 17.57 -54.41 -7.53
C HIS A 925 18.03 -55.75 -8.08
N GLY A 926 19.33 -55.89 -8.33
CA GLY A 926 19.83 -57.11 -8.92
C GLY A 926 21.33 -57.24 -8.92
N ASP A 927 21.77 -58.47 -9.14
CA ASP A 927 23.17 -58.88 -9.18
C ASP A 927 23.98 -58.49 -7.93
N GLN A 928 23.36 -58.48 -6.74
CA GLN A 928 24.04 -58.11 -5.48
C GLN A 928 24.87 -59.28 -4.92
N LEU A 929 24.33 -60.50 -4.96
CA LEU A 929 24.92 -61.67 -4.30
C LEU A 929 25.41 -62.71 -5.32
N ASN A 930 24.86 -62.70 -6.52
CA ASN A 930 25.35 -63.50 -7.64
C ASN A 930 25.05 -62.81 -8.98
N ASN A 931 25.54 -63.37 -10.08
CA ASN A 931 25.18 -62.90 -11.41
C ASN A 931 23.87 -63.58 -11.85
N TYR A 932 22.78 -62.82 -11.88
CA TYR A 932 21.42 -63.33 -12.08
C TYR A 932 20.78 -62.88 -13.41
N GLY A 933 21.56 -62.24 -14.29
CA GLY A 933 21.10 -61.79 -15.62
C GLY A 933 20.29 -60.48 -15.60
N CYS A 934 20.50 -59.66 -14.56
CA CYS A 934 19.72 -58.44 -14.35
C CYS A 934 20.02 -57.34 -15.38
N GLY A 935 21.24 -57.28 -15.92
CA GLY A 935 21.61 -56.31 -16.96
C GLY A 935 20.83 -56.51 -18.27
N GLU A 936 20.67 -57.75 -18.73
CA GLU A 936 19.87 -58.05 -19.91
C GLU A 936 18.37 -57.76 -19.68
N LEU A 937 17.87 -58.06 -18.47
CA LEU A 937 16.48 -57.79 -18.09
C LEU A 937 16.17 -56.29 -18.09
N THR A 938 17.05 -55.47 -17.48
CA THR A 938 16.87 -54.01 -17.46
C THR A 938 16.87 -53.40 -18.86
N LYS A 939 17.74 -53.87 -19.75
CA LYS A 939 17.73 -53.46 -21.17
C LYS A 939 16.42 -53.82 -21.87
N LYS A 940 15.88 -55.02 -21.64
CA LYS A 940 14.61 -55.49 -22.23
C LYS A 940 13.43 -54.59 -21.85
N PHE A 941 13.36 -54.16 -20.60
CA PHE A 941 12.26 -53.33 -20.09
C PHE A 941 12.53 -51.82 -20.13
N LYS A 942 13.72 -51.40 -20.59
CA LYS A 942 14.18 -50.01 -20.58
C LYS A 942 14.14 -49.40 -19.18
N CYS A 943 14.65 -50.14 -18.19
CA CYS A 943 14.76 -49.64 -16.83
C CYS A 943 15.68 -48.41 -16.78
N LEU A 944 15.48 -47.56 -15.77
CA LEU A 944 16.32 -46.40 -15.52
C LEU A 944 17.65 -46.80 -14.87
N SER A 945 17.60 -47.72 -13.91
CA SER A 945 18.79 -48.22 -13.23
C SER A 945 18.72 -49.70 -12.88
N ILE A 946 19.90 -50.24 -12.60
CA ILE A 946 20.11 -51.44 -11.80
C ILE A 946 20.88 -51.04 -10.54
N ASP A 947 20.40 -51.49 -9.39
CA ASP A 947 20.90 -51.12 -8.08
C ASP A 947 21.67 -52.33 -7.49
N HIS A 948 22.75 -52.06 -6.73
CA HIS A 948 23.74 -53.01 -6.17
C HIS A 948 24.91 -53.38 -7.11
N CYS A 949 24.68 -54.24 -8.11
CA CYS A 949 25.64 -54.57 -9.19
C CYS A 949 27.00 -55.19 -8.80
N GLU A 950 27.21 -55.70 -7.58
CA GLU A 950 28.51 -56.27 -7.17
C GLU A 950 28.94 -57.46 -8.04
N TYR A 951 27.99 -58.26 -8.53
CA TYR A 951 28.23 -59.44 -9.35
C TYR A 951 27.84 -59.27 -10.83
N SER A 952 27.46 -58.08 -11.27
CA SER A 952 27.17 -57.80 -12.68
C SER A 952 28.42 -58.07 -13.53
N GLY A 953 28.39 -59.15 -14.30
CA GLY A 953 29.49 -59.53 -15.19
C GLY A 953 29.48 -58.76 -16.51
N GLU A 954 30.45 -59.05 -17.39
CA GLU A 954 30.64 -58.38 -18.69
C GLU A 954 29.36 -58.27 -19.53
N LYS A 955 28.54 -59.33 -19.58
CA LYS A 955 27.28 -59.33 -20.34
C LYS A 955 26.27 -58.33 -19.78
N ALA A 956 26.12 -58.28 -18.45
CA ALA A 956 25.20 -57.37 -17.78
C ALA A 956 25.66 -55.92 -17.96
N ILE A 957 26.96 -55.64 -17.81
CA ILE A 957 27.56 -54.32 -18.00
C ILE A 957 27.41 -53.84 -19.45
N LYS A 958 27.66 -54.72 -20.42
CA LYS A 958 27.45 -54.42 -21.83
C LYS A 958 25.97 -54.13 -22.14
N ALA A 959 25.05 -54.88 -21.56
CA ALA A 959 23.62 -54.63 -21.72
C ALA A 959 23.20 -53.27 -21.15
N MET A 960 23.74 -52.88 -19.98
CA MET A 960 23.52 -51.55 -19.41
C MET A 960 24.04 -50.44 -20.33
N ALA A 961 25.25 -50.58 -20.86
CA ALA A 961 25.85 -49.59 -21.75
C ALA A 961 25.00 -49.40 -23.02
N GLU A 962 24.60 -50.50 -23.66
CA GLU A 962 23.80 -50.48 -24.88
C GLU A 962 22.36 -49.97 -24.65
N GLY A 963 21.79 -50.20 -23.47
CA GLY A 963 20.44 -49.78 -23.13
C GLY A 963 20.36 -48.43 -22.41
N GLY A 964 21.50 -47.83 -22.04
CA GLY A 964 21.60 -46.53 -21.38
C GLY A 964 21.22 -46.52 -19.89
N GLN A 965 21.14 -47.70 -19.25
CA GLN A 965 20.83 -47.84 -17.82
C GLN A 965 21.95 -47.28 -16.95
N VAL A 966 21.58 -46.75 -15.78
CA VAL A 966 22.53 -46.33 -14.74
C VAL A 966 22.82 -47.49 -13.78
N ALA A 967 24.09 -47.73 -13.48
CA ALA A 967 24.49 -48.64 -12.40
C ALA A 967 24.52 -47.87 -11.07
N VAL A 968 23.67 -48.22 -10.10
CA VAL A 968 23.63 -47.57 -8.79
C VAL A 968 24.38 -48.44 -7.78
N LEU A 969 25.56 -47.95 -7.37
CA LEU A 969 26.45 -48.67 -6.47
C LEU A 969 26.21 -48.24 -5.02
N LEU A 970 26.26 -49.20 -4.09
CA LEU A 970 25.87 -49.00 -2.69
C LEU A 970 27.04 -49.37 -1.73
N PRO A 971 28.08 -48.52 -1.61
CA PRO A 971 29.28 -48.82 -0.83
C PRO A 971 29.02 -49.17 0.63
N ALA A 972 28.06 -48.49 1.25
CA ALA A 972 27.69 -48.72 2.64
C ALA A 972 27.10 -50.12 2.84
N SER A 973 26.32 -50.62 1.87
CA SER A 973 25.75 -51.96 1.94
C SER A 973 26.82 -53.04 1.84
N ASN A 974 27.69 -52.92 0.83
CA ASN A 974 28.84 -53.80 0.64
C ASN A 974 29.73 -53.86 1.90
N TYR A 975 29.96 -52.71 2.55
CA TYR A 975 30.70 -52.64 3.80
C TYR A 975 29.96 -53.33 4.97
N PHE A 976 28.69 -52.99 5.20
CA PHE A 976 27.94 -53.40 6.39
C PHE A 976 27.69 -54.92 6.41
N ILE A 977 27.42 -55.53 5.26
CA ILE A 977 27.24 -56.99 5.15
C ILE A 977 28.57 -57.75 5.05
N LYS A 978 29.71 -57.03 5.08
CA LYS A 978 31.08 -57.57 4.92
C LYS A 978 31.30 -58.31 3.60
N GLU A 979 30.66 -57.86 2.52
CA GLU A 979 30.88 -58.42 1.20
C GLU A 979 32.30 -58.10 0.71
N THR A 980 32.96 -59.11 0.15
CA THR A 980 34.34 -59.02 -0.35
C THR A 980 34.38 -58.81 -1.86
N LYS A 981 33.33 -59.22 -2.58
CA LYS A 981 33.18 -58.90 -4.00
C LYS A 981 32.91 -57.40 -4.14
N LEU A 982 33.70 -56.75 -5.00
CA LEU A 982 33.53 -55.34 -5.36
C LEU A 982 32.91 -55.26 -6.76
N PRO A 983 32.10 -54.23 -7.04
CA PRO A 983 31.57 -53.97 -8.39
C PRO A 983 32.71 -53.66 -9.37
N GLU A 984 32.54 -54.05 -10.64
CA GLU A 984 33.54 -53.87 -11.70
C GLU A 984 33.54 -52.43 -12.26
N VAL A 985 33.82 -51.43 -11.42
CA VAL A 985 33.79 -49.99 -11.76
C VAL A 985 34.64 -49.66 -13.00
N GLY A 986 35.83 -50.27 -13.11
CA GLY A 986 36.71 -50.06 -14.27
C GLY A 986 36.05 -50.48 -15.58
N MET A 987 35.38 -51.64 -15.59
CA MET A 987 34.69 -52.14 -16.78
C MET A 987 33.46 -51.29 -17.11
N MET A 988 32.67 -50.90 -16.11
CA MET A 988 31.54 -49.99 -16.29
C MET A 988 31.98 -48.67 -16.92
N ARG A 989 33.08 -48.09 -16.43
CA ARG A 989 33.70 -46.87 -16.97
C ARG A 989 34.14 -47.05 -18.43
N ASP A 990 34.91 -48.10 -18.72
CA ASP A 990 35.47 -48.35 -20.06
C ASP A 990 34.38 -48.60 -21.10
N MET A 991 33.24 -49.17 -20.70
CA MET A 991 32.08 -49.39 -21.55
C MET A 991 31.11 -48.21 -21.61
N GLY A 992 31.36 -47.12 -20.86
CA GLY A 992 30.51 -45.93 -20.87
C GLY A 992 29.18 -46.06 -20.12
N VAL A 993 29.10 -46.95 -19.12
CA VAL A 993 27.96 -47.04 -18.21
C VAL A 993 28.00 -45.87 -17.24
N ASP A 994 26.88 -45.14 -17.11
CA ASP A 994 26.74 -44.12 -16.09
C ASP A 994 26.67 -44.78 -14.70
N ILE A 995 27.49 -44.33 -13.76
CA ILE A 995 27.56 -44.87 -12.40
C ILE A 995 26.99 -43.84 -11.42
N ALA A 996 25.95 -44.21 -10.69
CA ALA A 996 25.41 -43.47 -9.56
C ALA A 996 25.81 -44.12 -8.23
N VAL A 997 25.74 -43.35 -7.15
CA VAL A 997 26.04 -43.83 -5.80
C VAL A 997 24.93 -43.35 -4.86
N ALA A 998 24.53 -44.18 -3.90
CA ALA A 998 23.44 -43.87 -2.97
C ALA A 998 23.64 -44.51 -1.60
N THR A 999 22.90 -44.04 -0.59
CA THR A 999 23.10 -44.48 0.80
C THR A 999 22.61 -45.90 1.05
N ASN A 1000 21.57 -46.31 0.33
CA ASN A 1000 20.77 -47.48 0.65
C ASN A 1000 20.31 -47.50 2.12
N CYS A 1001 19.92 -46.34 2.66
CA CYS A 1001 19.46 -46.25 4.04
C CYS A 1001 18.33 -47.24 4.31
N ASN A 1002 18.64 -48.36 4.94
CA ASN A 1002 17.72 -49.45 5.23
C ASN A 1002 18.16 -50.19 6.53
N PRO A 1003 17.25 -50.91 7.21
CA PRO A 1003 17.54 -51.49 8.52
C PRO A 1003 18.41 -52.75 8.48
N GLY A 1004 18.60 -53.39 7.32
CA GLY A 1004 19.14 -54.75 7.22
C GLY A 1004 20.52 -54.88 6.62
N SER A 1005 20.79 -54.14 5.54
CA SER A 1005 22.00 -54.26 4.74
C SER A 1005 22.80 -52.96 4.67
N GLY A 1006 22.21 -51.79 4.92
CA GLY A 1006 22.89 -50.50 4.85
C GLY A 1006 22.27 -49.43 5.73
N PRO A 1007 22.38 -49.49 7.07
CA PRO A 1007 21.86 -48.45 7.96
C PRO A 1007 22.74 -47.18 7.95
N CYS A 1008 23.00 -46.62 6.77
CA CYS A 1008 23.78 -45.40 6.55
C CYS A 1008 22.87 -44.23 6.24
N CYS A 1009 23.05 -43.10 6.93
CA CYS A 1009 22.29 -41.87 6.72
C CYS A 1009 23.19 -40.70 6.26
N SER A 1010 24.32 -41.00 5.64
CA SER A 1010 25.33 -40.00 5.21
C SER A 1010 25.71 -40.22 3.75
N ILE A 1011 25.33 -39.27 2.89
CA ILE A 1011 25.68 -39.27 1.46
C ILE A 1011 27.15 -38.88 1.26
N LEU A 1012 27.70 -38.01 2.11
CA LEU A 1012 29.12 -37.62 2.04
C LEU A 1012 30.05 -38.78 2.42
N LEU A 1013 29.66 -39.58 3.42
CA LEU A 1013 30.39 -40.81 3.76
C LEU A 1013 30.37 -41.80 2.59
N VAL A 1014 29.24 -41.90 1.89
CA VAL A 1014 29.08 -42.78 0.73
C VAL A 1014 29.94 -42.31 -0.45
N LEU A 1015 30.08 -41.00 -0.68
CA LEU A 1015 31.05 -40.45 -1.64
C LEU A 1015 32.48 -40.86 -1.30
N ASN A 1016 32.87 -40.74 -0.03
CA ASN A 1016 34.18 -41.17 0.43
C ASN A 1016 34.38 -42.68 0.22
N MET A 1017 33.40 -43.51 0.58
CA MET A 1017 33.47 -44.96 0.41
C MET A 1017 33.52 -45.35 -1.08
N ALA A 1018 32.79 -44.67 -1.96
CA ALA A 1018 32.90 -44.88 -3.40
C ALA A 1018 34.33 -44.64 -3.90
N CYS A 1019 35.00 -43.61 -3.38
CA CYS A 1019 36.39 -43.33 -3.73
C CYS A 1019 37.36 -44.37 -3.14
N THR A 1020 37.26 -44.61 -1.84
CA THR A 1020 38.27 -45.39 -1.09
C THR A 1020 38.07 -46.90 -1.20
N ARG A 1021 36.83 -47.36 -1.40
CA ARG A 1021 36.47 -48.78 -1.47
C ARG A 1021 36.24 -49.27 -2.90
N PHE A 1022 35.60 -48.46 -3.76
CA PHE A 1022 35.28 -48.85 -5.13
C PHE A 1022 36.21 -48.24 -6.19
N GLY A 1023 37.17 -47.40 -5.79
CA GLY A 1023 38.19 -46.86 -6.70
C GLY A 1023 37.64 -45.83 -7.69
N MET A 1024 36.52 -45.18 -7.37
CA MET A 1024 36.04 -44.01 -8.11
C MET A 1024 36.91 -42.79 -7.82
N THR A 1025 37.04 -41.89 -8.79
CA THR A 1025 37.62 -40.57 -8.54
C THR A 1025 36.62 -39.67 -7.79
N PRO A 1026 37.06 -38.63 -7.07
CA PRO A 1026 36.16 -37.66 -6.45
C PRO A 1026 35.15 -37.03 -7.42
N GLU A 1027 35.56 -36.78 -8.67
CA GLU A 1027 34.65 -36.26 -9.71
C GLU A 1027 33.58 -37.27 -10.10
N GLU A 1028 33.95 -38.54 -10.30
CA GLU A 1028 33.00 -39.61 -10.60
C GLU A 1028 32.03 -39.84 -9.44
N ALA A 1029 32.52 -39.82 -8.20
CA ALA A 1029 31.68 -39.96 -7.02
C ALA A 1029 30.67 -38.80 -6.92
N LEU A 1030 31.12 -37.56 -7.08
CA LEU A 1030 30.21 -36.40 -7.05
C LEU A 1030 29.21 -36.42 -8.21
N ARG A 1031 29.64 -36.83 -9.41
CA ARG A 1031 28.74 -37.06 -10.56
C ARG A 1031 27.72 -38.15 -10.25
N GLY A 1032 28.14 -39.15 -9.47
CA GLY A 1032 27.32 -40.27 -9.01
C GLY A 1032 26.12 -39.87 -8.14
N VAL A 1033 26.25 -38.80 -7.36
CA VAL A 1033 25.17 -38.27 -6.49
C VAL A 1033 24.53 -36.99 -7.05
N THR A 1034 24.86 -36.61 -8.28
CA THR A 1034 24.29 -35.42 -8.95
C THR A 1034 23.69 -35.83 -10.29
N VAL A 1035 24.45 -35.70 -11.39
CA VAL A 1035 23.97 -35.93 -12.75
C VAL A 1035 23.53 -37.38 -12.97
N ASN A 1036 24.30 -38.36 -12.50
CA ASN A 1036 23.99 -39.78 -12.74
C ASN A 1036 22.85 -40.26 -11.85
N ALA A 1037 22.77 -39.73 -10.61
CA ALA A 1037 21.62 -39.95 -9.75
C ALA A 1037 20.33 -39.34 -10.34
N ALA A 1038 20.39 -38.13 -10.93
CA ALA A 1038 19.26 -37.53 -11.63
C ALA A 1038 18.79 -38.42 -12.81
N LYS A 1039 19.74 -38.96 -13.58
CA LYS A 1039 19.44 -39.91 -14.67
C LYS A 1039 18.85 -41.23 -14.15
N ALA A 1040 19.33 -41.73 -13.02
CA ALA A 1040 18.77 -42.94 -12.38
C ALA A 1040 17.30 -42.76 -11.96
N LEU A 1041 16.87 -41.51 -11.72
CA LEU A 1041 15.47 -41.14 -11.45
C LEU A 1041 14.70 -40.69 -12.71
N GLY A 1042 15.38 -40.57 -13.87
CA GLY A 1042 14.80 -40.03 -15.10
C GLY A 1042 14.37 -38.57 -14.96
N LYS A 1043 15.24 -37.74 -14.35
CA LYS A 1043 15.08 -36.30 -14.09
C LYS A 1043 16.31 -35.49 -14.50
N GLU A 1044 17.15 -36.04 -15.38
CA GLU A 1044 18.40 -35.43 -15.84
C GLU A 1044 18.21 -34.08 -16.54
N ASP A 1045 17.04 -33.82 -17.11
CA ASP A 1045 16.70 -32.54 -17.75
C ASP A 1045 16.21 -31.48 -16.75
N GLU A 1046 15.88 -31.89 -15.52
CA GLU A 1046 15.27 -31.03 -14.50
C GLU A 1046 16.26 -30.66 -13.38
N ILE A 1047 17.10 -31.61 -12.96
CA ILE A 1047 18.00 -31.49 -11.78
C ILE A 1047 19.37 -32.15 -12.04
N GLY A 1048 20.28 -32.03 -11.07
CA GLY A 1048 21.57 -32.73 -11.07
C GLY A 1048 22.75 -31.98 -11.70
N SER A 1049 22.53 -30.81 -12.31
CA SER A 1049 23.57 -29.89 -12.76
C SER A 1049 23.15 -28.43 -12.58
N VAL A 1050 24.13 -27.51 -12.49
CA VAL A 1050 23.89 -26.07 -12.47
C VAL A 1050 23.89 -25.57 -13.91
N GLU A 1051 22.74 -25.60 -14.56
CA GLU A 1051 22.56 -25.20 -15.95
C GLU A 1051 21.29 -24.36 -16.12
N VAL A 1052 21.33 -23.41 -17.05
CA VAL A 1052 20.17 -22.56 -17.35
C VAL A 1052 18.96 -23.41 -17.75
N GLY A 1053 17.82 -23.14 -17.13
CA GLY A 1053 16.55 -23.85 -17.34
C GLY A 1053 16.26 -24.96 -16.32
N LYS A 1054 17.27 -25.45 -15.58
CA LYS A 1054 17.11 -26.46 -14.53
C LYS A 1054 16.65 -25.83 -13.21
N ALA A 1055 16.10 -26.65 -12.31
CA ALA A 1055 15.71 -26.19 -10.99
C ALA A 1055 16.92 -25.64 -10.22
N ALA A 1056 16.71 -24.57 -9.46
CA ALA A 1056 17.72 -23.99 -8.58
C ALA A 1056 17.85 -24.80 -7.28
N ASP A 1057 18.12 -26.10 -7.43
CA ASP A 1057 18.48 -27.01 -6.35
C ASP A 1057 19.99 -26.92 -6.15
N LEU A 1058 20.42 -26.18 -5.14
CA LEU A 1058 21.82 -25.76 -4.96
C LEU A 1058 22.30 -26.01 -3.54
N CYS A 1059 23.55 -26.46 -3.41
CA CYS A 1059 24.24 -26.56 -2.12
C CYS A 1059 25.40 -25.57 -2.07
N VAL A 1060 25.47 -24.78 -1.01
CA VAL A 1060 26.58 -23.88 -0.70
C VAL A 1060 27.43 -24.51 0.39
N TRP A 1061 28.72 -24.69 0.11
CA TRP A 1061 29.65 -25.42 0.97
C TRP A 1061 30.74 -24.53 1.54
N ASP A 1062 31.17 -24.81 2.76
CA ASP A 1062 32.41 -24.30 3.34
C ASP A 1062 33.63 -25.02 2.78
N ALA A 1063 33.75 -25.03 1.46
CA ALA A 1063 34.82 -25.68 0.72
C ALA A 1063 35.32 -24.76 -0.38
N GLN A 1064 36.55 -24.99 -0.83
CA GLN A 1064 37.14 -24.32 -1.98
C GLN A 1064 37.20 -25.24 -3.20
N ARG A 1065 37.24 -26.56 -3.00
CA ARG A 1065 37.31 -27.56 -4.08
C ARG A 1065 36.27 -28.67 -3.90
N PRO A 1066 35.63 -29.15 -4.98
CA PRO A 1066 34.65 -30.23 -4.91
C PRO A 1066 35.18 -31.52 -4.26
N SER A 1067 36.47 -31.83 -4.41
CA SER A 1067 37.09 -33.02 -3.82
C SER A 1067 37.05 -33.05 -2.29
N GLU A 1068 36.87 -31.91 -1.63
CA GLU A 1068 36.76 -31.86 -0.16
C GLU A 1068 35.51 -32.61 0.35
N LEU A 1069 34.45 -32.66 -0.48
CA LEU A 1069 33.18 -33.33 -0.15
C LEU A 1069 33.33 -34.85 0.01
N SER A 1070 34.27 -35.48 -0.70
CA SER A 1070 34.57 -36.91 -0.59
C SER A 1070 35.83 -37.19 0.24
N TYR A 1071 36.54 -36.15 0.69
CA TYR A 1071 37.80 -36.29 1.43
C TYR A 1071 37.57 -36.56 2.91
N TYR A 1072 36.73 -35.75 3.56
CA TYR A 1072 36.50 -35.86 5.00
C TYR A 1072 35.59 -37.05 5.35
N MET A 1073 35.89 -37.70 6.48
CA MET A 1073 35.03 -38.71 7.09
C MET A 1073 34.32 -38.11 8.30
N GLY A 1074 33.02 -37.85 8.17
CA GLY A 1074 32.17 -37.37 9.27
C GLY A 1074 32.16 -35.86 9.52
N LEU A 1075 32.81 -35.06 8.65
CA LEU A 1075 32.68 -33.59 8.67
C LEU A 1075 31.65 -33.16 7.62
N ASN A 1076 30.63 -32.43 8.06
CA ASN A 1076 29.64 -31.82 7.18
C ASN A 1076 30.03 -30.37 6.86
N LEU A 1077 30.30 -30.08 5.58
CA LEU A 1077 30.71 -28.76 5.09
C LEU A 1077 29.53 -27.93 4.57
N LEU A 1078 28.30 -28.41 4.63
CA LEU A 1078 27.14 -27.68 4.11
C LEU A 1078 26.87 -26.42 4.92
N LYS A 1079 26.84 -25.27 4.26
CA LYS A 1079 26.39 -24.00 4.84
C LYS A 1079 24.91 -23.77 4.60
N GLU A 1080 24.49 -23.94 3.36
CA GLU A 1080 23.11 -23.65 2.93
C GLU A 1080 22.68 -24.61 1.83
N CYS A 1081 21.39 -24.91 1.80
CA CYS A 1081 20.77 -25.76 0.79
C CYS A 1081 19.52 -25.05 0.26
N TYR A 1082 19.36 -25.08 -1.05
CA TYR A 1082 18.25 -24.47 -1.76
C TYR A 1082 17.50 -25.53 -2.55
N VAL A 1083 16.17 -25.48 -2.52
CA VAL A 1083 15.27 -26.31 -3.33
C VAL A 1083 14.36 -25.36 -4.08
N ASP A 1084 14.35 -25.45 -5.41
CA ASP A 1084 13.64 -24.52 -6.31
C ASP A 1084 13.94 -23.04 -5.95
N GLY A 1085 15.20 -22.71 -5.68
CA GLY A 1085 15.64 -21.35 -5.36
C GLY A 1085 15.30 -20.86 -3.95
N CYS A 1086 14.52 -21.63 -3.18
CA CYS A 1086 14.17 -21.30 -1.80
C CYS A 1086 15.18 -21.93 -0.83
N LYS A 1087 15.72 -21.14 0.11
CA LYS A 1087 16.57 -21.68 1.17
C LYS A 1087 15.76 -22.64 2.05
N ARG A 1088 16.25 -23.86 2.25
CA ARG A 1088 15.69 -24.83 3.19
C ARG A 1088 16.21 -24.52 4.59
N GLU A 1089 15.29 -24.35 5.54
CA GLU A 1089 15.57 -24.05 6.95
C GLU A 1089 16.14 -25.23 7.74
#